data_AF-A0A6N8X6Z7-F1
#
_entry.id   AF-A0A6N8X6Z7-F1
#
_cell.length_a   1.000
_cell.length_b   1.000
_cell.length_c   1.000
_cell.angle_alpha   90.00
_cell.angle_beta   90.00
_cell.angle_gamma   90.00
#
_symmetry.space_group_name_H-M   'P 1'
#
loop_
_entity.id
_entity.type
_entity.pdbx_description
1 polymer ?
#
loop_
_entity_poly.entity_id
_entity_poly.type
_entity_poly.pdbx_seq_one_letter_code
_entity_poly.pdbx_strand_id
1 'polypeptide(L)'
;MAENTLENRGHFFHFDNKYYRLRGAAVNNGAHREFNEWHNAVQYGVGRAPLELIAHIAQNDLPYTEVLTADYVMANRLAKESYTGKGALDHPEDVHHFRPTRITDYYTHTTGYRARFEPNIGLRILSPGDGKTAIPHAGLLNTLVFLKRYPTTATNRNRARARWTYYHFLGVDIENAASRTTDPVALADNDNPTMKNANCTVCHTVLDPAAGAFQNYGDIGLYRDEPGGLDSLDGFYKNPVGEEFEIEAASFEDRETVSATVQLDADSRVFINFTNDYWQAGTDIDRNLRLDALELRDAEGAVVFESDLAVLENQNCGQAVTAEDGGSDDHWVILSGCGVRVDVDIPAAGAYDAAVTAWADQAGDELAKLEISATPYRQGDTWYRDMRRPGFDAESAPEAGNSIQWLARSIAEDPRFAEATVKFWWPAIMGDEVVEPPAHERDVGFDARLLAANAQAAEVRALADGFRDGFHDADPYNLKDLLVEITLSDWFRADGVDGEPSTIQRDALAHAGGSRLLTPEELAFKTDTLTGFQWGRWEHPSARPFRQHTSSLADVHAYRLLYGGIDSNGITDRSRDLTSVMASVARTHAAESSCPIVFREFYLLPDENRRLFGAMHKNLSPVAEAGESFSIEAESYDERETLVVSGHLDAGTNTAWLSFPNDYYNEESGADRNVRLDALEVVNAGGATVHRTEFEDLEEGCGSSEASDESEDADHRALWQTCELRVPFEISASGNYEVKVIAWADQAGDQSPFLDFVVESNAETSAGARAIRNKLVELYDKLLGVEVSADSQDVEDTYRLFVDVWERRRDTGNNWFFDTACNWSSDIRYFEGIADDVLVRHDRDWGSYYGWDWNRTHQILNVEAAPYDSAAVVRSWSVVLAYLLMDYRYLYL
;
A
#
# COMPACT_ATOMS: atom_id res chain seq x y z
N MET A 1 -10.09 -2.33 2.61
CA MET A 1 -11.23 -2.88 1.85
C MET A 1 -11.36 -4.42 1.87
N ALA A 2 -10.76 -5.14 2.82
CA ALA A 2 -11.01 -6.59 2.96
C ALA A 2 -12.15 -6.90 3.96
N GLU A 3 -13.20 -6.06 3.99
CA GLU A 3 -14.43 -6.44 4.66
C GLU A 3 -15.14 -7.44 3.74
N ASN A 4 -15.02 -8.70 4.13
CA ASN A 4 -15.83 -9.82 3.65
C ASN A 4 -15.79 -10.09 2.13
N THR A 5 -14.61 -10.29 1.55
CA THR A 5 -14.50 -10.90 0.20
C THR A 5 -15.02 -12.34 0.14
N LEU A 6 -15.29 -12.98 1.29
CA LEU A 6 -15.77 -14.35 1.42
C LEU A 6 -17.13 -14.51 2.12
N GLU A 7 -17.80 -13.46 2.64
CA GLU A 7 -19.21 -13.61 3.05
C GLU A 7 -20.07 -13.73 1.80
N ASN A 8 -20.01 -14.90 1.19
CA ASN A 8 -20.81 -15.20 0.02
C ASN A 8 -22.23 -15.49 0.47
N ARG A 9 -23.19 -14.94 -0.29
CA ARG A 9 -24.61 -15.33 -0.33
C ARG A 9 -24.83 -16.79 -0.78
N GLY A 10 -23.86 -17.68 -0.53
CA GLY A 10 -23.92 -19.08 -0.87
C GLY A 10 -23.25 -19.50 -2.17
N HIS A 11 -22.25 -18.77 -2.64
CA HIS A 11 -21.41 -19.23 -3.76
C HIS A 11 -20.09 -19.79 -3.22
N PHE A 12 -19.65 -20.93 -3.74
CA PHE A 12 -18.51 -21.67 -3.21
C PHE A 12 -17.50 -21.92 -4.31
N PHE A 13 -16.27 -21.46 -4.09
CA PHE A 13 -15.13 -21.90 -4.86
C PHE A 13 -14.79 -23.38 -4.58
N HIS A 14 -15.20 -23.91 -3.42
CA HIS A 14 -15.16 -25.32 -3.06
C HIS A 14 -16.18 -25.64 -1.95
N PHE A 15 -16.87 -26.79 -2.00
CA PHE A 15 -17.85 -27.21 -0.99
C PHE A 15 -17.16 -27.89 0.21
N ASP A 16 -16.58 -27.11 1.12
CA ASP A 16 -16.05 -27.60 2.39
C ASP A 16 -16.79 -27.06 3.63
N ASN A 17 -17.66 -26.05 3.49
CA ASN A 17 -18.27 -25.30 4.60
C ASN A 17 -17.26 -24.83 5.67
N LYS A 18 -15.98 -24.61 5.34
CA LYS A 18 -14.95 -24.30 6.33
C LYS A 18 -15.20 -22.97 7.03
N TYR A 19 -15.58 -21.93 6.27
CA TYR A 19 -16.01 -20.64 6.85
C TYR A 19 -17.11 -20.86 7.90
N TYR A 20 -18.22 -21.52 7.52
CA TYR A 20 -19.36 -21.76 8.40
C TYR A 20 -18.96 -22.59 9.64
N ARG A 21 -18.12 -23.64 9.48
CA ARG A 21 -17.63 -24.44 10.61
C ARG A 21 -16.80 -23.61 11.59
N LEU A 22 -15.83 -22.85 11.09
CA LEU A 22 -14.95 -22.02 11.93
C LEU A 22 -15.72 -20.88 12.58
N ARG A 23 -16.61 -20.21 11.84
CA ARG A 23 -17.46 -19.16 12.39
C ARG A 23 -18.44 -19.71 13.42
N GLY A 24 -19.01 -20.88 13.16
CA GLY A 24 -19.88 -21.58 14.10
C GLY A 24 -19.14 -21.98 15.38
N ALA A 25 -17.91 -22.49 15.28
CA ALA A 25 -17.07 -22.77 16.45
C ALA A 25 -16.71 -21.48 17.21
N ALA A 26 -16.44 -20.39 16.51
CA ALA A 26 -16.19 -19.08 17.11
C ALA A 26 -17.41 -18.58 17.90
N VAL A 27 -18.60 -18.59 17.29
CA VAL A 27 -19.85 -18.11 17.91
C VAL A 27 -20.33 -19.03 19.04
N ASN A 28 -20.30 -20.34 18.84
CA ASN A 28 -20.89 -21.29 19.79
C ASN A 28 -19.94 -21.67 20.93
N ASN A 29 -18.64 -21.75 20.66
CA ASN A 29 -17.63 -22.30 21.58
C ASN A 29 -16.51 -21.30 21.89
N GLY A 30 -16.59 -20.05 21.43
CA GLY A 30 -15.58 -19.01 21.70
C GLY A 30 -14.27 -19.16 20.91
N ALA A 31 -14.20 -20.03 19.90
CA ALA A 31 -13.01 -20.28 19.07
C ALA A 31 -12.71 -19.13 18.06
N HIS A 32 -12.81 -17.87 18.50
CA HIS A 32 -12.64 -16.70 17.64
C HIS A 32 -11.24 -16.58 17.03
N ARG A 33 -10.20 -17.04 17.72
CA ARG A 33 -8.82 -16.98 17.24
C ARG A 33 -8.64 -17.74 15.94
N GLU A 34 -9.00 -19.02 15.90
CA GLU A 34 -8.84 -19.86 14.72
C GLU A 34 -9.62 -19.31 13.51
N PHE A 35 -10.86 -18.86 13.73
CA PHE A 35 -11.65 -18.22 12.69
C PHE A 35 -10.98 -16.94 12.18
N ASN A 36 -10.52 -16.06 13.07
CA ASN A 36 -9.92 -14.78 12.69
C ASN A 36 -8.58 -14.97 11.97
N GLU A 37 -7.72 -15.88 12.44
CA GLU A 37 -6.43 -16.19 11.79
C GLU A 37 -6.66 -16.69 10.36
N TRP A 38 -7.54 -17.69 10.20
CA TRP A 38 -7.90 -18.22 8.89
C TRP A 38 -8.52 -17.13 8.00
N HIS A 39 -9.53 -16.40 8.51
CA HIS A 39 -10.25 -15.39 7.73
C HIS A 39 -9.31 -14.28 7.27
N ASN A 40 -8.48 -13.72 8.15
CA ASN A 40 -7.55 -12.64 7.82
C ASN A 40 -6.52 -13.08 6.78
N ALA A 41 -6.01 -14.31 6.86
CA ALA A 41 -5.04 -14.82 5.92
C ALA A 41 -5.63 -15.12 4.54
N VAL A 42 -6.88 -15.60 4.47
CA VAL A 42 -7.57 -15.70 3.19
C VAL A 42 -7.85 -14.31 2.61
N GLN A 43 -8.39 -13.39 3.41
CA GLN A 43 -8.64 -12.01 2.97
C GLN A 43 -7.37 -11.34 2.43
N TYR A 44 -6.23 -11.52 3.09
CA TYR A 44 -4.93 -11.06 2.60
C TYR A 44 -4.57 -11.70 1.25
N GLY A 45 -4.71 -13.03 1.14
CA GLY A 45 -4.45 -13.75 -0.10
C GLY A 45 -5.31 -13.26 -1.28
N VAL A 46 -6.62 -13.10 -1.06
CA VAL A 46 -7.54 -12.58 -2.08
C VAL A 46 -7.19 -11.13 -2.45
N GLY A 47 -6.92 -10.28 -1.44
CA GLY A 47 -6.63 -8.86 -1.63
C GLY A 47 -5.31 -8.59 -2.35
N ARG A 48 -4.28 -9.41 -2.13
CA ARG A 48 -2.96 -9.29 -2.75
C ARG A 48 -2.85 -9.92 -4.12
N ALA A 49 -3.73 -10.86 -4.47
CA ALA A 49 -3.68 -11.63 -5.71
C ALA A 49 -3.37 -10.80 -6.98
N PRO A 50 -3.95 -9.60 -7.21
CA PRO A 50 -3.60 -8.76 -8.36
C PRO A 50 -2.12 -8.33 -8.41
N LEU A 51 -1.59 -7.83 -7.29
CA LEU A 51 -0.21 -7.35 -7.21
C LEU A 51 0.78 -8.51 -7.28
N GLU A 52 0.42 -9.65 -6.68
CA GLU A 52 1.23 -10.87 -6.73
C GLU A 52 1.27 -11.46 -8.15
N LEU A 53 0.24 -11.25 -8.98
CA LEU A 53 0.30 -11.63 -10.40
C LEU A 53 1.33 -10.80 -11.16
N ILE A 54 1.32 -9.48 -10.99
CA ILE A 54 2.31 -8.57 -11.58
C ILE A 54 3.72 -8.94 -11.10
N ALA A 55 3.89 -9.16 -9.80
CA ALA A 55 5.17 -9.57 -9.22
C ALA A 55 5.65 -10.93 -9.76
N HIS A 56 4.75 -11.92 -9.87
CA HIS A 56 5.07 -13.23 -10.42
C HIS A 56 5.56 -13.12 -11.87
N ILE A 57 4.86 -12.35 -12.70
CA ILE A 57 5.24 -12.11 -14.09
C ILE A 57 6.64 -11.49 -14.17
N ALA A 58 6.87 -10.41 -13.43
CA ALA A 58 8.16 -9.73 -13.41
C ALA A 58 9.29 -10.64 -12.90
N GLN A 59 9.09 -11.32 -11.77
CA GLN A 59 10.12 -12.16 -11.15
C GLN A 59 10.56 -13.34 -12.02
N ASN A 60 9.65 -13.85 -12.86
CA ASN A 60 9.89 -15.02 -13.71
C ASN A 60 10.11 -14.65 -15.19
N ASP A 61 10.24 -13.36 -15.51
CA ASP A 61 10.46 -12.85 -16.87
C ASP A 61 9.40 -13.37 -17.88
N LEU A 62 8.15 -13.46 -17.42
CA LEU A 62 7.02 -13.86 -18.25
C LEU A 62 6.53 -12.66 -19.10
N PRO A 63 5.89 -12.89 -20.27
CA PRO A 63 5.30 -11.82 -21.05
C PRO A 63 4.24 -11.06 -20.24
N TYR A 64 4.33 -9.73 -20.20
CA TYR A 64 3.40 -8.91 -19.42
C TYR A 64 1.95 -8.99 -19.89
N THR A 65 1.70 -9.46 -21.11
CA THR A 65 0.36 -9.83 -21.60
C THR A 65 -0.35 -10.84 -20.68
N GLU A 66 0.41 -11.62 -19.89
CA GLU A 66 -0.12 -12.54 -18.88
C GLU A 66 -0.90 -11.82 -17.76
N VAL A 67 -0.69 -10.52 -17.56
CA VAL A 67 -1.48 -9.71 -16.62
C VAL A 67 -2.99 -9.74 -16.94
N LEU A 68 -3.34 -9.95 -18.21
CA LEU A 68 -4.71 -10.14 -18.69
C LEU A 68 -5.01 -11.60 -19.07
N THR A 69 -4.04 -12.30 -19.64
CA THR A 69 -4.28 -13.61 -20.25
C THR A 69 -4.07 -14.79 -19.31
N ALA A 70 -3.54 -14.57 -18.09
CA ALA A 70 -3.40 -15.61 -17.09
C ALA A 70 -4.73 -16.33 -16.84
N ASP A 71 -4.71 -17.65 -16.99
CA ASP A 71 -5.85 -18.54 -16.75
C ASP A 71 -5.86 -19.10 -15.32
N TYR A 72 -5.23 -18.36 -14.40
CA TYR A 72 -5.11 -18.65 -12.98
C TYR A 72 -5.17 -17.36 -12.14
N VAL A 73 -5.37 -17.51 -10.84
CA VAL A 73 -5.23 -16.45 -9.84
C VAL A 73 -4.06 -16.76 -8.91
N MET A 74 -3.31 -15.73 -8.50
CA MET A 74 -2.30 -15.90 -7.46
C MET A 74 -2.96 -16.07 -6.10
N ALA A 75 -2.62 -17.13 -5.39
CA ALA A 75 -3.20 -17.40 -4.08
C ALA A 75 -2.13 -17.86 -3.09
N ASN A 76 -2.19 -17.33 -1.87
CA ASN A 76 -1.48 -17.93 -0.75
C ASN A 76 -2.12 -19.27 -0.36
N ARG A 77 -1.48 -20.00 0.56
CA ARG A 77 -1.93 -21.34 0.99
C ARG A 77 -3.42 -21.37 1.38
N LEU A 78 -3.88 -20.42 2.18
CA LEU A 78 -5.22 -20.42 2.76
C LEU A 78 -6.28 -19.95 1.76
N ALA A 79 -5.95 -18.99 0.89
CA ALA A 79 -6.79 -18.63 -0.24
C ALA A 79 -6.93 -19.80 -1.23
N LYS A 80 -5.83 -20.50 -1.55
CA LYS A 80 -5.86 -21.71 -2.39
C LYS A 80 -6.72 -22.82 -1.79
N GLU A 81 -6.61 -23.07 -0.48
CA GLU A 81 -7.46 -24.04 0.21
C GLU A 81 -8.94 -23.63 0.07
N SER A 82 -9.25 -22.36 0.28
CA SER A 82 -10.61 -21.82 0.11
C SER A 82 -11.13 -21.93 -1.32
N TYR A 83 -10.22 -21.82 -2.31
CA TYR A 83 -10.54 -21.91 -3.73
C TYR A 83 -10.68 -23.32 -4.27
N THR A 84 -10.01 -24.31 -3.69
CA THR A 84 -9.84 -25.64 -4.32
C THR A 84 -10.11 -26.81 -3.38
N GLY A 85 -10.28 -26.55 -2.08
CA GLY A 85 -10.32 -27.58 -1.04
C GLY A 85 -8.98 -28.27 -0.77
N LYS A 86 -7.91 -27.88 -1.47
CA LYS A 86 -6.57 -28.49 -1.37
C LYS A 86 -5.56 -27.48 -0.84
N GLY A 87 -4.97 -27.76 0.32
CA GLY A 87 -3.79 -27.03 0.82
C GLY A 87 -2.52 -27.54 0.13
N ALA A 88 -1.55 -26.66 -0.15
CA ALA A 88 -0.22 -27.09 -0.60
C ALA A 88 0.47 -27.91 0.51
N LEU A 89 1.15 -29.01 0.14
CA LEU A 89 1.82 -29.90 1.09
C LEU A 89 3.16 -29.34 1.59
N ASP A 90 3.74 -28.35 0.89
CA ASP A 90 5.20 -28.17 0.95
C ASP A 90 5.71 -27.15 1.98
N HIS A 91 4.87 -26.25 2.52
CA HIS A 91 5.28 -25.38 3.63
C HIS A 91 4.08 -25.06 4.53
N PRO A 92 4.17 -25.30 5.86
CA PRO A 92 3.23 -24.75 6.80
C PRO A 92 3.66 -23.29 7.13
N GLU A 93 2.67 -22.40 7.25
CA GLU A 93 2.72 -21.11 7.97
C GLU A 93 2.96 -19.79 7.21
N ASP A 94 3.62 -19.74 6.05
CA ASP A 94 3.84 -18.44 5.39
C ASP A 94 2.65 -17.97 4.52
N VAL A 95 1.96 -16.93 4.99
CA VAL A 95 0.82 -16.27 4.34
C VAL A 95 1.24 -15.33 3.19
N HIS A 96 2.52 -15.01 3.08
CA HIS A 96 3.12 -14.16 2.05
C HIS A 96 3.62 -14.94 0.83
N HIS A 97 3.58 -16.27 0.85
CA HIS A 97 3.96 -17.09 -0.29
C HIS A 97 2.77 -17.36 -1.21
N PHE A 98 2.78 -16.79 -2.41
CA PHE A 98 1.74 -16.94 -3.43
C PHE A 98 2.14 -17.92 -4.52
N ARG A 99 1.15 -18.67 -5.05
CA ARG A 99 1.32 -19.56 -6.20
C ARG A 99 0.16 -19.45 -7.19
N PRO A 100 0.41 -19.66 -8.50
CA PRO A 100 -0.64 -19.82 -9.50
C PRO A 100 -1.65 -20.89 -9.07
N THR A 101 -2.93 -20.54 -9.07
CA THR A 101 -4.04 -21.41 -8.64
C THR A 101 -5.21 -21.31 -9.61
N ARG A 102 -5.71 -22.47 -10.07
CA ARG A 102 -6.91 -22.55 -10.91
C ARG A 102 -8.12 -22.94 -10.08
N ILE A 103 -9.22 -22.24 -10.29
CA ILE A 103 -10.50 -22.52 -9.64
C ILE A 103 -11.32 -23.44 -10.55
N THR A 104 -11.18 -24.75 -10.36
CA THR A 104 -11.84 -25.77 -11.18
C THR A 104 -13.20 -26.22 -10.64
N ASP A 105 -13.47 -25.94 -9.37
CA ASP A 105 -14.56 -26.55 -8.59
C ASP A 105 -15.53 -25.49 -8.03
N TYR A 106 -15.95 -24.54 -8.85
CA TYR A 106 -16.91 -23.50 -8.48
C TYR A 106 -18.36 -24.00 -8.58
N TYR A 107 -19.15 -23.85 -7.52
CA TYR A 107 -20.53 -24.31 -7.47
C TYR A 107 -21.51 -23.14 -7.59
N THR A 108 -22.34 -23.20 -8.64
CA THR A 108 -23.41 -22.24 -8.93
C THR A 108 -24.76 -22.71 -8.33
N HIS A 109 -25.75 -21.81 -8.23
CA HIS A 109 -27.07 -22.11 -7.62
C HIS A 109 -28.00 -22.88 -8.58
N THR A 110 -27.62 -24.11 -8.94
CA THR A 110 -28.42 -24.97 -9.82
C THR A 110 -29.33 -25.91 -9.05
N THR A 111 -30.06 -26.77 -9.76
CA THR A 111 -30.84 -27.88 -9.18
C THR A 111 -30.02 -28.68 -8.16
N GLY A 112 -30.66 -29.03 -7.04
CA GLY A 112 -30.04 -29.77 -5.94
C GLY A 112 -29.23 -28.92 -4.95
N TYR A 113 -28.99 -27.64 -5.25
CA TYR A 113 -28.41 -26.69 -4.29
C TYR A 113 -29.38 -26.50 -3.11
N ARG A 114 -28.87 -26.66 -1.89
CA ARG A 114 -29.64 -26.46 -0.66
C ARG A 114 -28.78 -25.77 0.38
N ALA A 115 -29.29 -24.67 0.90
CA ALA A 115 -28.67 -23.89 1.94
C ALA A 115 -29.66 -23.51 3.02
N ARG A 116 -29.16 -23.26 4.23
CA ARG A 116 -29.93 -22.74 5.36
C ARG A 116 -29.16 -21.57 5.97
N PHE A 117 -29.81 -20.43 6.09
CA PHE A 117 -29.24 -19.30 6.83
C PHE A 117 -29.39 -19.56 8.32
N GLU A 118 -28.29 -19.43 9.06
CA GLU A 118 -28.28 -19.49 10.51
C GLU A 118 -27.85 -18.12 11.08
N PRO A 119 -28.71 -17.46 11.90
CA PRO A 119 -28.39 -16.17 12.48
C PRO A 119 -27.04 -16.17 13.20
N ASN A 120 -26.26 -15.08 13.06
CA ASN A 120 -24.92 -14.86 13.65
C ASN A 120 -23.77 -15.74 13.10
N ILE A 121 -24.07 -16.82 12.37
CA ILE A 121 -23.05 -17.69 11.76
C ILE A 121 -22.97 -17.45 10.24
N GLY A 122 -24.12 -17.32 9.58
CA GLY A 122 -24.22 -17.13 8.13
C GLY A 122 -24.85 -18.31 7.41
N LEU A 123 -24.60 -18.43 6.11
CA LEU A 123 -25.22 -19.44 5.28
C LEU A 123 -24.51 -20.80 5.43
N ARG A 124 -25.23 -21.81 5.92
CA ARG A 124 -24.81 -23.21 5.95
C ARG A 124 -25.27 -23.90 4.68
N ILE A 125 -24.35 -24.50 3.95
CA ILE A 125 -24.71 -25.28 2.77
C ILE A 125 -24.91 -26.73 3.15
N LEU A 126 -26.08 -27.25 2.81
CA LEU A 126 -26.46 -28.63 3.05
C LEU A 126 -26.11 -29.51 1.85
N SER A 127 -26.18 -28.96 0.64
CA SER A 127 -25.88 -29.64 -0.61
C SER A 127 -25.43 -28.61 -1.66
N PRO A 128 -24.29 -28.80 -2.34
CA PRO A 128 -23.83 -27.86 -3.37
C PRO A 128 -24.60 -27.99 -4.69
N GLY A 129 -25.41 -29.05 -4.86
CA GLY A 129 -26.08 -29.35 -6.12
C GLY A 129 -25.11 -29.82 -7.20
N ASP A 130 -25.61 -29.88 -8.45
CA ASP A 130 -24.86 -30.42 -9.59
C ASP A 130 -24.10 -29.33 -10.39
N GLY A 131 -24.24 -28.06 -10.00
CA GLY A 131 -23.76 -26.87 -10.73
C GLY A 131 -22.26 -26.59 -10.64
N LYS A 132 -21.44 -27.66 -10.60
CA LYS A 132 -19.98 -27.57 -10.56
C LYS A 132 -19.43 -27.12 -11.92
N THR A 133 -18.64 -26.05 -11.93
CA THR A 133 -17.97 -25.50 -13.11
C THR A 133 -16.58 -24.95 -12.77
N ALA A 134 -15.72 -24.79 -13.77
CA ALA A 134 -14.51 -23.98 -13.65
C ALA A 134 -14.83 -22.49 -13.85
N ILE A 135 -14.03 -21.61 -13.24
CA ILE A 135 -14.06 -20.16 -13.56
C ILE A 135 -13.11 -19.92 -14.74
N PRO A 136 -13.57 -19.26 -15.82
CA PRO A 136 -12.70 -18.89 -16.94
C PRO A 136 -11.86 -17.66 -16.56
N HIS A 137 -10.71 -17.88 -15.90
CA HIS A 137 -9.81 -16.81 -15.44
C HIS A 137 -9.24 -15.97 -16.60
N ALA A 138 -9.20 -14.66 -16.40
CA ALA A 138 -8.73 -13.66 -17.35
C ALA A 138 -7.88 -12.62 -16.61
N GLY A 139 -6.77 -13.09 -16.03
CA GLY A 139 -5.79 -12.29 -15.30
C GLY A 139 -6.45 -11.36 -14.29
N LEU A 140 -6.11 -10.08 -14.35
CA LEU A 140 -6.65 -9.06 -13.45
C LEU A 140 -8.17 -8.83 -13.60
N LEU A 141 -8.71 -8.94 -14.81
CA LEU A 141 -10.08 -8.49 -15.15
C LEU A 141 -11.14 -9.20 -14.33
N ASN A 142 -10.94 -10.47 -13.97
CA ASN A 142 -11.90 -11.22 -13.16
C ASN A 142 -11.35 -11.68 -11.80
N THR A 143 -10.34 -10.99 -11.29
CA THR A 143 -10.05 -11.08 -9.86
C THR A 143 -11.22 -10.49 -9.06
N LEU A 144 -11.51 -11.07 -7.89
CA LEU A 144 -12.53 -10.52 -6.99
C LEU A 144 -12.24 -9.05 -6.62
N VAL A 145 -10.98 -8.68 -6.51
CA VAL A 145 -10.56 -7.31 -6.18
C VAL A 145 -10.93 -6.34 -7.30
N PHE A 146 -10.63 -6.66 -8.56
CA PHE A 146 -10.99 -5.82 -9.71
C PHE A 146 -12.51 -5.67 -9.85
N LEU A 147 -13.24 -6.78 -9.77
CA LEU A 147 -14.70 -6.80 -9.93
C LEU A 147 -15.45 -6.07 -8.80
N LYS A 148 -14.91 -6.05 -7.58
CA LYS A 148 -15.47 -5.30 -6.44
C LYS A 148 -15.03 -3.84 -6.41
N ARG A 149 -13.79 -3.54 -6.82
CA ARG A 149 -13.28 -2.17 -6.89
C ARG A 149 -14.05 -1.35 -7.92
N TYR A 150 -14.44 -1.98 -9.02
CA TYR A 150 -15.22 -1.36 -10.09
C TYR A 150 -16.64 -1.93 -10.11
N PRO A 151 -17.58 -1.27 -9.40
CA PRO A 151 -18.92 -1.82 -9.15
C PRO A 151 -19.78 -1.86 -10.42
N THR A 152 -20.87 -2.61 -10.36
CA THR A 152 -21.90 -2.65 -11.39
C THR A 152 -23.28 -2.56 -10.76
N THR A 153 -24.24 -1.97 -11.46
CA THR A 153 -25.66 -1.95 -11.09
C THR A 153 -26.51 -2.43 -12.27
N ALA A 154 -27.82 -2.62 -12.07
CA ALA A 154 -28.74 -2.96 -13.15
C ALA A 154 -28.70 -1.94 -14.31
N THR A 155 -28.74 -0.65 -13.98
CA THR A 155 -28.78 0.46 -14.96
C THR A 155 -27.40 0.87 -15.47
N ASN A 156 -26.33 0.52 -14.78
CA ASN A 156 -24.94 0.77 -15.15
C ASN A 156 -24.15 -0.53 -15.33
N ARG A 157 -24.74 -1.50 -16.05
CA ARG A 157 -24.24 -2.87 -16.12
C ARG A 157 -22.82 -2.93 -16.69
N ASN A 158 -21.85 -3.31 -15.86
CA ASN A 158 -20.43 -3.50 -16.13
C ASN A 158 -19.67 -2.31 -16.76
N ARG A 159 -20.29 -1.15 -16.97
CA ARG A 159 -19.65 0.00 -17.65
C ARG A 159 -18.49 0.58 -16.85
N ALA A 160 -18.54 0.56 -15.51
CA ALA A 160 -17.40 0.97 -14.70
C ALA A 160 -16.20 0.04 -14.91
N ARG A 161 -16.43 -1.29 -14.93
CA ARG A 161 -15.38 -2.30 -15.20
C ARG A 161 -14.77 -2.09 -16.58
N ALA A 162 -15.61 -1.85 -17.60
CA ALA A 162 -15.17 -1.55 -18.95
C ALA A 162 -14.36 -0.26 -19.04
N ARG A 163 -14.84 0.85 -18.45
CA ARG A 163 -14.13 2.14 -18.40
C ARG A 163 -12.71 1.97 -17.86
N TRP A 164 -12.57 1.31 -16.71
CA TRP A 164 -11.25 1.11 -16.09
C TRP A 164 -10.39 0.09 -16.85
N THR A 165 -11.00 -0.86 -17.56
CA THR A 165 -10.28 -1.75 -18.48
C THR A 165 -9.66 -0.95 -19.65
N TYR A 166 -10.41 -0.06 -20.27
CA TYR A 166 -9.90 0.84 -21.32
C TYR A 166 -8.81 1.78 -20.80
N TYR A 167 -9.01 2.35 -19.62
CA TYR A 167 -8.04 3.28 -19.03
C TYR A 167 -6.70 2.58 -18.75
N HIS A 168 -6.71 1.47 -18.02
CA HIS A 168 -5.47 0.80 -17.57
C HIS A 168 -4.76 0.03 -18.68
N PHE A 169 -5.49 -0.60 -19.60
CA PHE A 169 -4.91 -1.55 -20.54
C PHE A 169 -4.93 -1.09 -21.99
N LEU A 170 -5.58 0.03 -22.30
CA LEU A 170 -5.59 0.63 -23.64
C LEU A 170 -5.22 2.13 -23.63
N GLY A 171 -5.04 2.73 -22.45
CA GLY A 171 -4.68 4.14 -22.32
C GLY A 171 -5.79 5.09 -22.81
N VAL A 172 -7.04 4.63 -22.81
CA VAL A 172 -8.20 5.39 -23.31
C VAL A 172 -9.07 5.83 -22.14
N ASP A 173 -9.11 7.14 -21.90
CA ASP A 173 -10.11 7.75 -21.01
C ASP A 173 -11.43 7.94 -21.74
N ILE A 174 -12.30 6.95 -21.64
CA ILE A 174 -13.64 6.95 -22.27
C ILE A 174 -14.48 8.15 -21.82
N GLU A 175 -14.28 8.69 -20.62
CA GLU A 175 -15.08 9.82 -20.14
C GLU A 175 -14.68 11.15 -20.76
N ASN A 176 -13.43 11.25 -21.20
CA ASN A 176 -12.87 12.42 -21.89
C ASN A 176 -12.83 12.26 -23.43
N ALA A 177 -13.25 11.11 -23.97
CA ALA A 177 -13.18 10.80 -25.39
C ALA A 177 -14.17 11.60 -26.28
N ALA A 178 -15.22 12.20 -25.71
CA ALA A 178 -16.19 13.02 -26.45
C ALA A 178 -16.79 14.14 -25.58
N SER A 179 -17.13 15.27 -26.21
CA SER A 179 -17.82 16.38 -25.54
C SER A 179 -19.25 15.99 -25.17
N ARG A 180 -19.61 16.09 -23.88
CA ARG A 180 -20.98 15.85 -23.42
C ARG A 180 -21.83 17.11 -23.60
N THR A 181 -23.02 16.95 -24.18
CA THR A 181 -24.02 18.03 -24.20
C THR A 181 -24.56 18.27 -22.80
N THR A 182 -24.77 19.53 -22.42
CA THR A 182 -25.48 19.92 -21.19
C THR A 182 -26.91 20.39 -21.48
N ASP A 183 -27.37 20.25 -22.72
CA ASP A 183 -28.72 20.63 -23.11
C ASP A 183 -29.74 19.62 -22.55
N PRO A 184 -30.64 20.03 -21.64
CA PRO A 184 -31.62 19.12 -21.05
C PRO A 184 -32.58 18.53 -22.08
N VAL A 185 -32.85 19.21 -23.21
CA VAL A 185 -33.71 18.68 -24.28
C VAL A 185 -33.00 17.55 -25.02
N ALA A 186 -31.70 17.72 -25.30
CA ALA A 186 -30.88 16.70 -25.95
C ALA A 186 -30.66 15.44 -25.07
N LEU A 187 -30.89 15.56 -23.76
CA LEU A 187 -30.74 14.50 -22.76
C LEU A 187 -32.08 13.93 -22.25
N ALA A 188 -33.22 14.45 -22.71
CA ALA A 188 -34.55 14.05 -22.23
C ALA A 188 -35.06 12.72 -22.81
N ASP A 189 -34.29 12.09 -23.70
CA ASP A 189 -34.65 10.81 -24.31
C ASP A 189 -34.58 9.66 -23.28
N ASN A 190 -35.76 9.11 -22.97
CA ASN A 190 -35.91 7.97 -22.06
C ASN A 190 -36.01 6.63 -22.81
N ASP A 191 -36.05 6.65 -24.14
CA ASP A 191 -36.13 5.44 -24.96
C ASP A 191 -34.71 4.89 -25.23
N ASN A 192 -34.16 4.18 -24.24
CA ASN A 192 -32.83 3.55 -24.30
C ASN A 192 -31.76 4.47 -24.95
N PRO A 193 -31.43 5.60 -24.31
CA PRO A 193 -30.60 6.63 -24.92
C PRO A 193 -29.21 6.10 -25.31
N THR A 194 -28.68 5.09 -24.63
CA THR A 194 -27.38 4.47 -24.95
C THR A 194 -27.34 3.76 -26.30
N MET A 195 -28.50 3.40 -26.83
CA MET A 195 -28.69 2.78 -28.13
C MET A 195 -29.18 3.76 -29.21
N LYS A 196 -30.07 4.68 -28.84
CA LYS A 196 -30.86 5.47 -29.80
C LYS A 196 -30.49 6.97 -29.84
N ASN A 197 -29.98 7.54 -28.75
CA ASN A 197 -29.59 8.94 -28.71
C ASN A 197 -28.15 9.12 -29.21
N ALA A 198 -27.95 9.93 -30.24
CA ALA A 198 -26.63 10.18 -30.83
C ALA A 198 -25.61 10.76 -29.82
N ASN A 199 -26.06 11.55 -28.85
CA ASN A 199 -25.19 12.14 -27.82
C ASN A 199 -24.63 11.11 -26.82
N CYS A 200 -25.32 9.97 -26.65
CA CYS A 200 -24.88 8.88 -25.78
C CYS A 200 -24.18 7.78 -26.58
N THR A 201 -24.72 7.45 -27.75
CA THR A 201 -24.23 6.38 -28.65
C THR A 201 -22.74 6.55 -28.99
N VAL A 202 -22.23 7.77 -29.09
CA VAL A 202 -20.82 8.05 -29.39
C VAL A 202 -19.83 7.36 -28.42
N CYS A 203 -20.12 7.34 -27.13
CA CYS A 203 -19.28 6.64 -26.15
C CYS A 203 -19.72 5.18 -25.98
N HIS A 204 -21.04 4.93 -25.99
CA HIS A 204 -21.60 3.61 -25.69
C HIS A 204 -21.27 2.56 -26.76
N THR A 205 -21.06 2.97 -28.02
CA THR A 205 -20.58 2.06 -29.08
C THR A 205 -19.27 1.37 -28.77
N VAL A 206 -18.37 2.03 -28.02
CA VAL A 206 -17.07 1.49 -27.59
C VAL A 206 -17.16 0.84 -26.20
N LEU A 207 -17.89 1.48 -25.28
CA LEU A 207 -17.93 1.09 -23.88
C LEU A 207 -18.80 -0.16 -23.61
N ASP A 208 -20.01 -0.21 -24.18
CA ASP A 208 -20.99 -1.25 -23.84
C ASP A 208 -20.58 -2.66 -24.33
N PRO A 209 -19.95 -2.85 -25.51
CA PRO A 209 -19.46 -4.16 -25.90
C PRO A 209 -18.46 -4.74 -24.89
N ALA A 210 -17.50 -3.95 -24.44
CA ALA A 210 -16.52 -4.38 -23.44
C ALA A 210 -17.20 -4.65 -22.09
N ALA A 211 -18.22 -3.85 -21.71
CA ALA A 211 -19.04 -4.11 -20.53
C ALA A 211 -19.78 -5.46 -20.63
N GLY A 212 -20.26 -5.80 -21.83
CA GLY A 212 -20.84 -7.10 -22.14
C GLY A 212 -19.88 -8.26 -21.97
N ALA A 213 -18.57 -8.08 -22.12
CA ALA A 213 -17.62 -9.16 -21.88
C ALA A 213 -17.62 -9.66 -20.42
N PHE A 214 -18.02 -8.81 -19.47
CA PHE A 214 -18.17 -9.13 -18.04
C PHE A 214 -19.55 -9.73 -17.68
N GLN A 215 -20.38 -10.09 -18.65
CA GLN A 215 -21.78 -10.50 -18.47
C GLN A 215 -22.01 -11.58 -17.40
N ASN A 216 -21.08 -12.53 -17.24
CA ASN A 216 -21.18 -13.63 -16.29
C ASN A 216 -20.78 -13.25 -14.85
N TYR A 217 -20.57 -11.97 -14.54
CA TYR A 217 -20.20 -11.51 -13.19
C TYR A 217 -21.23 -10.52 -12.64
N GLY A 218 -21.82 -10.85 -11.49
CA GLY A 218 -22.82 -10.00 -10.83
C GLY A 218 -22.24 -8.79 -10.10
N ASP A 219 -23.11 -8.14 -9.32
CA ASP A 219 -22.85 -6.89 -8.58
C ASP A 219 -21.70 -7.00 -7.57
N ILE A 220 -21.61 -8.14 -6.88
CA ILE A 220 -20.56 -8.44 -5.90
C ILE A 220 -19.35 -9.17 -6.52
N GLY A 221 -19.32 -9.31 -7.85
CA GLY A 221 -18.21 -9.89 -8.61
C GLY A 221 -18.14 -11.42 -8.63
N LEU A 222 -19.24 -12.09 -8.28
CA LEU A 222 -19.34 -13.55 -8.32
C LEU A 222 -19.76 -14.03 -9.72
N TYR A 223 -19.33 -15.25 -10.07
CA TYR A 223 -19.56 -15.81 -11.39
C TYR A 223 -20.92 -16.53 -11.44
N ARG A 224 -21.80 -16.14 -12.37
CA ARG A 224 -23.14 -16.72 -12.57
C ARG A 224 -23.91 -16.90 -11.26
N ASP A 225 -24.07 -15.78 -10.57
CA ASP A 225 -24.55 -15.69 -9.20
C ASP A 225 -26.08 -15.64 -9.05
N GLU A 226 -26.81 -15.69 -10.15
CA GLU A 226 -28.27 -15.72 -10.12
C GLU A 226 -28.84 -17.13 -9.85
N PRO A 227 -30.06 -17.23 -9.28
CA PRO A 227 -30.77 -18.49 -9.15
C PRO A 227 -30.88 -19.22 -10.50
N GLY A 228 -30.53 -20.50 -10.51
CA GLY A 228 -30.40 -21.31 -11.72
C GLY A 228 -28.96 -21.50 -12.19
N GLY A 229 -28.02 -20.63 -11.79
CA GLY A 229 -26.58 -20.78 -12.06
C GLY A 229 -26.18 -20.63 -13.53
N LEU A 230 -27.05 -20.04 -14.35
CA LEU A 230 -26.85 -19.91 -15.80
C LEU A 230 -26.28 -18.55 -16.21
N ASP A 231 -26.51 -17.51 -15.41
CA ASP A 231 -26.26 -16.12 -15.74
C ASP A 231 -26.03 -15.25 -14.48
N SER A 232 -25.77 -13.96 -14.68
CA SER A 232 -25.66 -12.94 -13.63
C SER A 232 -26.60 -11.75 -13.88
N LEU A 233 -27.66 -11.94 -14.67
CA LEU A 233 -28.61 -10.88 -15.06
C LEU A 233 -29.41 -10.42 -13.86
N ASP A 234 -29.61 -9.11 -13.75
CA ASP A 234 -30.34 -8.53 -12.63
C ASP A 234 -31.80 -9.04 -12.57
N GLY A 235 -32.30 -9.29 -11.35
CA GLY A 235 -33.67 -9.77 -11.14
C GLY A 235 -34.74 -8.85 -11.73
N PHE A 236 -34.54 -7.53 -11.72
CA PHE A 236 -35.47 -6.57 -12.32
C PHE A 236 -35.50 -6.65 -13.85
N TYR A 237 -34.43 -7.12 -14.50
CA TYR A 237 -34.44 -7.37 -15.93
C TYR A 237 -35.29 -8.60 -16.28
N LYS A 238 -35.20 -9.66 -15.46
CA LYS A 238 -35.98 -10.89 -15.64
C LYS A 238 -37.45 -10.71 -15.27
N ASN A 239 -37.73 -9.90 -14.25
CA ASN A 239 -39.05 -9.62 -13.71
C ASN A 239 -39.18 -8.10 -13.45
N PRO A 240 -39.51 -7.31 -14.49
CA PRO A 240 -39.62 -5.85 -14.36
C PRO A 240 -40.86 -5.46 -13.54
N VAL A 241 -40.74 -4.33 -12.84
CA VAL A 241 -41.86 -3.68 -12.13
C VAL A 241 -42.57 -2.75 -13.09
N GLY A 242 -43.89 -2.81 -13.11
CA GLY A 242 -44.76 -2.15 -14.08
C GLY A 242 -45.64 -1.05 -13.48
N GLU A 243 -46.66 -0.66 -14.24
CA GLU A 243 -47.75 0.16 -13.72
C GLU A 243 -48.79 -0.75 -13.08
N GLU A 244 -49.21 -0.44 -11.85
CA GLU A 244 -50.16 -1.21 -11.05
C GLU A 244 -51.53 -0.52 -11.08
N PHE A 245 -52.58 -1.33 -11.28
CA PHE A 245 -53.98 -0.92 -11.36
C PHE A 245 -54.82 -1.67 -10.33
N GLU A 246 -55.79 -0.98 -9.72
CA GLU A 246 -56.83 -1.61 -8.93
C GLU A 246 -57.97 -2.04 -9.86
N ILE A 247 -58.39 -3.30 -9.75
CA ILE A 247 -59.48 -3.87 -10.54
C ILE A 247 -60.77 -3.80 -9.72
N GLU A 248 -61.70 -2.94 -10.13
CA GLU A 248 -63.03 -2.76 -9.56
C GLU A 248 -64.02 -3.81 -10.06
N ALA A 249 -63.85 -4.27 -11.30
CA ALA A 249 -64.73 -5.27 -11.91
C ALA A 249 -64.74 -6.59 -11.12
N ALA A 250 -65.94 -7.09 -10.80
CA ALA A 250 -66.13 -8.28 -9.95
C ALA A 250 -66.80 -9.47 -10.66
N SER A 251 -67.08 -9.34 -11.96
CA SER A 251 -67.76 -10.38 -12.77
C SER A 251 -67.25 -10.36 -14.21
N PHE A 252 -67.50 -11.44 -14.96
CA PHE A 252 -67.15 -11.53 -16.38
C PHE A 252 -67.88 -10.45 -17.19
N GLU A 253 -69.14 -10.18 -16.90
CA GLU A 253 -69.96 -9.19 -17.61
C GLU A 253 -69.54 -7.74 -17.34
N ASP A 254 -68.98 -7.48 -16.16
CA ASP A 254 -68.54 -6.15 -15.71
C ASP A 254 -67.04 -5.89 -15.94
N ARG A 255 -66.33 -6.84 -16.57
CA ARG A 255 -64.89 -6.74 -16.81
C ARG A 255 -64.48 -5.41 -17.43
N GLU A 256 -63.34 -4.90 -16.98
CA GLU A 256 -62.83 -3.59 -17.37
C GLU A 256 -61.47 -3.71 -18.03
N THR A 257 -61.08 -2.67 -18.76
CA THR A 257 -59.79 -2.59 -19.43
C THR A 257 -58.92 -1.55 -18.75
N VAL A 258 -57.75 -1.98 -18.27
CA VAL A 258 -56.69 -1.12 -17.76
C VAL A 258 -55.51 -1.15 -18.73
N SER A 259 -54.76 -0.06 -18.86
CA SER A 259 -53.66 -0.01 -19.83
C SER A 259 -52.45 0.76 -19.34
N ALA A 260 -51.27 0.29 -19.74
CA ALA A 260 -49.98 0.90 -19.43
C ALA A 260 -49.15 1.07 -20.69
N THR A 261 -48.38 2.15 -20.76
CA THR A 261 -47.40 2.33 -21.84
C THR A 261 -46.17 1.46 -21.57
N VAL A 262 -45.91 0.51 -22.46
CA VAL A 262 -44.76 -0.40 -22.42
C VAL A 262 -43.82 -0.18 -23.60
N GLN A 263 -42.51 -0.35 -23.38
CA GLN A 263 -41.51 -0.35 -24.46
C GLN A 263 -41.28 -1.78 -24.93
N LEU A 264 -41.49 -2.03 -26.21
CA LEU A 264 -41.38 -3.37 -26.79
C LEU A 264 -40.38 -3.39 -27.95
N ASP A 265 -39.57 -4.44 -28.00
CA ASP A 265 -38.68 -4.82 -29.11
C ASP A 265 -39.16 -6.16 -29.70
N ALA A 266 -38.58 -6.60 -30.84
CA ALA A 266 -39.00 -7.80 -31.59
C ALA A 266 -38.99 -9.14 -30.82
N ASP A 267 -38.49 -9.13 -29.58
CA ASP A 267 -38.40 -10.30 -28.69
C ASP A 267 -39.07 -10.06 -27.30
N SER A 268 -39.73 -8.91 -27.11
CA SER A 268 -40.35 -8.55 -25.83
C SER A 268 -41.54 -9.42 -25.48
N ARG A 269 -41.79 -9.55 -24.18
CA ARG A 269 -42.99 -10.18 -23.62
C ARG A 269 -43.70 -9.20 -22.71
N VAL A 270 -45.02 -9.23 -22.73
CA VAL A 270 -45.85 -8.49 -21.77
C VAL A 270 -46.14 -9.38 -20.58
N PHE A 271 -45.97 -8.82 -19.39
CA PHE A 271 -46.21 -9.46 -18.12
C PHE A 271 -47.46 -8.86 -17.50
N ILE A 272 -48.32 -9.76 -17.01
CA ILE A 272 -49.53 -9.39 -16.28
C ILE A 272 -49.43 -10.08 -14.92
N ASN A 273 -49.16 -9.30 -13.87
CA ASN A 273 -48.91 -9.80 -12.52
C ASN A 273 -50.09 -9.51 -11.59
N PHE A 274 -50.50 -10.51 -10.81
CA PHE A 274 -51.39 -10.34 -9.67
C PHE A 274 -50.57 -10.08 -8.40
N THR A 275 -50.57 -8.83 -7.91
CA THR A 275 -49.55 -8.36 -6.94
C THR A 275 -49.99 -8.42 -5.49
N ASN A 276 -51.29 -8.51 -5.20
CA ASN A 276 -51.83 -8.49 -3.84
C ASN A 276 -52.77 -9.66 -3.55
N ASP A 277 -52.24 -10.87 -3.63
CA ASP A 277 -52.98 -12.07 -3.24
C ASP A 277 -53.51 -12.01 -1.80
N TYR A 278 -54.73 -12.52 -1.59
CA TYR A 278 -55.37 -12.62 -0.29
C TYR A 278 -56.19 -13.89 -0.19
N TRP A 279 -55.77 -14.78 0.70
CA TRP A 279 -56.51 -15.98 1.07
C TRP A 279 -56.76 -16.02 2.57
N GLN A 280 -58.03 -16.22 2.98
CA GLN A 280 -58.37 -16.39 4.38
C GLN A 280 -58.34 -17.87 4.79
N ALA A 281 -57.39 -18.22 5.65
CA ALA A 281 -57.18 -19.60 6.07
C ALA A 281 -58.43 -20.25 6.71
N GLY A 282 -58.86 -21.37 6.13
CA GLY A 282 -60.00 -22.16 6.63
C GLY A 282 -61.37 -21.68 6.14
N THR A 283 -61.42 -20.75 5.19
CA THR A 283 -62.64 -20.34 4.47
C THR A 283 -62.44 -20.50 2.96
N ASP A 284 -63.54 -20.34 2.21
CA ASP A 284 -63.52 -20.26 0.74
C ASP A 284 -63.33 -18.81 0.25
N ILE A 285 -62.94 -17.88 1.14
CA ILE A 285 -62.71 -16.47 0.80
C ILE A 285 -61.29 -16.35 0.26
N ASP A 286 -61.22 -16.11 -1.04
CA ASP A 286 -59.98 -16.05 -1.80
C ASP A 286 -60.06 -14.95 -2.85
N ARG A 287 -58.95 -14.23 -3.05
CA ARG A 287 -58.86 -13.16 -4.05
C ARG A 287 -58.20 -13.73 -5.29
N ASN A 288 -58.92 -13.71 -6.41
CA ASN A 288 -58.41 -14.25 -7.68
C ASN A 288 -58.48 -13.19 -8.76
N LEU A 289 -57.43 -13.08 -9.58
CA LEU A 289 -57.42 -12.22 -10.75
C LEU A 289 -57.81 -13.01 -12.00
N ARG A 290 -58.71 -12.48 -12.83
CA ARG A 290 -59.20 -13.14 -14.04
C ARG A 290 -58.92 -12.25 -15.26
N LEU A 291 -58.37 -12.85 -16.30
CA LEU A 291 -57.85 -12.16 -17.49
C LEU A 291 -58.58 -12.66 -18.74
N ASP A 292 -59.17 -11.74 -19.52
CA ASP A 292 -59.90 -12.00 -20.77
C ASP A 292 -58.96 -11.85 -21.98
N ALA A 293 -58.47 -10.64 -22.23
CA ALA A 293 -57.70 -10.31 -23.43
C ALA A 293 -56.55 -9.33 -23.16
N LEU A 294 -55.52 -9.39 -24.01
CA LEU A 294 -54.46 -8.38 -24.13
C LEU A 294 -54.48 -7.77 -25.54
N GLU A 295 -54.54 -6.44 -25.62
CA GLU A 295 -54.37 -5.68 -26.86
C GLU A 295 -53.13 -4.78 -26.76
N LEU A 296 -52.35 -4.68 -27.84
CA LEU A 296 -51.33 -3.64 -27.99
C LEU A 296 -51.78 -2.60 -29.01
N ARG A 297 -51.69 -1.34 -28.63
CA ARG A 297 -52.04 -0.19 -29.49
C ARG A 297 -50.80 0.64 -29.80
N ASP A 298 -50.66 1.05 -31.06
CA ASP A 298 -49.59 1.97 -31.49
C ASP A 298 -49.85 3.43 -31.06
N ALA A 299 -48.96 4.34 -31.42
CA ALA A 299 -49.06 5.76 -31.08
C ALA A 299 -50.30 6.45 -31.69
N GLU A 300 -50.85 5.89 -32.77
CA GLU A 300 -52.07 6.34 -33.43
C GLU A 300 -53.34 5.70 -32.82
N GLY A 301 -53.18 4.79 -31.85
CA GLY A 301 -54.26 4.09 -31.15
C GLY A 301 -54.81 2.87 -31.89
N ALA A 302 -54.17 2.44 -32.98
CA ALA A 302 -54.58 1.26 -33.74
C ALA A 302 -54.10 -0.01 -33.03
N VAL A 303 -55.00 -1.01 -32.92
CA VAL A 303 -54.65 -2.33 -32.37
C VAL A 303 -53.74 -3.04 -33.37
N VAL A 304 -52.50 -3.31 -32.95
CA VAL A 304 -51.47 -3.97 -33.77
C VAL A 304 -51.23 -5.42 -33.35
N PHE A 305 -51.66 -5.79 -32.14
CA PHE A 305 -51.61 -7.14 -31.61
C PHE A 305 -52.82 -7.36 -30.69
N GLU A 306 -53.41 -8.54 -30.75
CA GLU A 306 -54.52 -8.96 -29.89
C GLU A 306 -54.29 -10.44 -29.53
N SER A 307 -54.41 -10.76 -28.25
CA SER A 307 -54.35 -12.13 -27.73
C SER A 307 -55.51 -12.39 -26.80
N ASP A 308 -56.23 -13.47 -27.08
CA ASP A 308 -57.11 -14.13 -26.12
C ASP A 308 -56.23 -14.78 -25.03
N LEU A 309 -56.48 -14.43 -23.76
CA LEU A 309 -55.69 -14.95 -22.64
C LEU A 309 -56.21 -16.29 -22.11
N ALA A 310 -57.39 -16.74 -22.54
CA ALA A 310 -57.90 -18.08 -22.22
C ALA A 310 -57.02 -19.19 -22.80
N VAL A 311 -56.29 -18.91 -23.88
CA VAL A 311 -55.44 -19.88 -24.60
C VAL A 311 -53.95 -19.78 -24.27
N LEU A 312 -53.60 -19.18 -23.12
CA LEU A 312 -52.20 -19.07 -22.70
C LEU A 312 -51.56 -20.46 -22.52
N GLU A 313 -50.44 -20.67 -23.18
CA GLU A 313 -49.63 -21.89 -23.06
C GLU A 313 -48.39 -21.65 -22.20
N ASN A 314 -47.83 -22.74 -21.63
CA ASN A 314 -46.56 -22.75 -20.90
C ASN A 314 -46.47 -21.77 -19.70
N GLN A 315 -47.61 -21.47 -19.08
CA GLN A 315 -47.66 -20.65 -17.87
C GLN A 315 -47.52 -21.53 -16.63
N ASN A 316 -46.76 -21.03 -15.65
CA ASN A 316 -46.64 -21.66 -14.33
C ASN A 316 -47.54 -20.99 -13.28
N CYS A 317 -48.45 -20.12 -13.72
CA CYS A 317 -49.28 -19.25 -12.88
C CYS A 317 -50.71 -19.20 -13.43
N GLY A 318 -51.67 -19.68 -12.65
CA GLY A 318 -53.07 -19.75 -13.04
C GLY A 318 -53.42 -20.90 -13.97
N GLN A 319 -54.65 -20.91 -14.48
CA GLN A 319 -55.18 -21.90 -15.41
C GLN A 319 -56.30 -21.31 -16.27
N ALA A 320 -56.51 -21.89 -17.46
CA ALA A 320 -57.67 -21.59 -18.29
C ALA A 320 -58.96 -22.06 -17.61
N VAL A 321 -60.03 -21.29 -17.76
CA VAL A 321 -61.37 -21.62 -17.25
C VAL A 321 -62.31 -21.80 -18.44
N THR A 322 -63.03 -22.91 -18.44
CA THR A 322 -64.04 -23.22 -19.44
C THR A 322 -65.33 -22.44 -19.19
N ALA A 323 -65.92 -21.89 -20.25
CA ALA A 323 -67.19 -21.18 -20.19
C ALA A 323 -68.29 -22.01 -19.51
N GLU A 324 -69.18 -21.34 -18.76
CA GLU A 324 -70.25 -22.01 -17.98
C GLU A 324 -71.23 -22.84 -18.83
N ASP A 325 -71.30 -22.60 -20.14
CA ASP A 325 -72.11 -23.36 -21.09
C ASP A 325 -71.42 -24.63 -21.65
N GLY A 326 -70.19 -24.91 -21.21
CA GLY A 326 -69.36 -26.03 -21.66
C GLY A 326 -68.71 -25.81 -23.03
N GLY A 327 -68.57 -24.54 -23.45
CA GLY A 327 -67.88 -24.10 -24.67
C GLY A 327 -66.35 -24.17 -24.61
N SER A 328 -65.66 -23.34 -25.39
CA SER A 328 -64.21 -23.15 -25.28
C SER A 328 -63.85 -22.43 -23.98
N ASP A 329 -62.58 -22.50 -23.59
CA ASP A 329 -62.07 -21.65 -22.52
C ASP A 329 -62.31 -20.18 -22.86
N ASP A 330 -62.77 -19.39 -21.90
CA ASP A 330 -63.19 -17.99 -22.08
C ASP A 330 -62.36 -16.98 -21.28
N HIS A 331 -61.55 -17.44 -20.32
CA HIS A 331 -60.58 -16.60 -19.62
C HIS A 331 -59.49 -17.40 -18.89
N TRP A 332 -58.47 -16.70 -18.41
CA TRP A 332 -57.44 -17.21 -17.51
C TRP A 332 -57.69 -16.76 -16.08
N VAL A 333 -57.61 -17.68 -15.09
CA VAL A 333 -57.68 -17.33 -13.67
C VAL A 333 -56.33 -17.51 -12.98
N ILE A 334 -55.89 -16.49 -12.25
CA ILE A 334 -54.72 -16.49 -11.39
C ILE A 334 -55.20 -16.59 -9.94
N LEU A 335 -54.85 -17.71 -9.30
CA LEU A 335 -55.35 -18.10 -7.96
C LEU A 335 -54.41 -17.74 -6.81
N SER A 336 -53.26 -17.13 -7.11
CA SER A 336 -52.29 -16.72 -6.10
C SER A 336 -51.37 -15.65 -6.65
N GLY A 337 -50.57 -15.02 -5.78
CA GLY A 337 -49.65 -13.96 -6.15
C GLY A 337 -48.59 -14.44 -7.13
N CYS A 338 -48.84 -14.29 -8.43
CA CYS A 338 -47.95 -14.65 -9.54
C CYS A 338 -48.40 -13.91 -10.82
N GLY A 339 -47.69 -14.11 -11.94
CA GLY A 339 -48.08 -13.50 -13.21
C GLY A 339 -47.87 -14.40 -14.43
N VAL A 340 -48.56 -14.02 -15.49
CA VAL A 340 -48.49 -14.66 -16.81
C VAL A 340 -47.65 -13.83 -17.78
N ARG A 341 -47.06 -14.50 -18.76
CA ARG A 341 -46.21 -13.90 -19.79
C ARG A 341 -46.83 -14.14 -21.16
N VAL A 342 -47.04 -13.07 -21.91
CA VAL A 342 -47.59 -13.11 -23.26
C VAL A 342 -46.46 -12.77 -24.24
N ASP A 343 -46.16 -13.72 -25.13
CA ASP A 343 -45.31 -13.47 -26.28
C ASP A 343 -46.07 -12.58 -27.26
N VAL A 344 -45.49 -11.45 -27.64
CA VAL A 344 -46.14 -10.46 -28.52
C VAL A 344 -45.40 -10.36 -29.85
N ASP A 345 -46.16 -10.25 -30.95
CA ASP A 345 -45.62 -9.98 -32.28
C ASP A 345 -45.93 -8.52 -32.63
N ILE A 346 -44.88 -7.69 -32.72
CA ILE A 346 -45.01 -6.25 -32.94
C ILE A 346 -44.43 -5.85 -34.31
N PRO A 347 -45.03 -4.87 -35.00
CA PRO A 347 -44.59 -4.47 -36.34
C PRO A 347 -43.23 -3.76 -36.33
N ALA A 348 -42.89 -3.06 -35.25
CA ALA A 348 -41.61 -2.36 -35.07
C ALA A 348 -41.28 -2.21 -33.57
N ALA A 349 -40.02 -1.98 -33.24
CA ALA A 349 -39.64 -1.59 -31.88
C ALA A 349 -40.20 -0.20 -31.54
N GLY A 350 -40.74 -0.03 -30.33
CA GLY A 350 -41.29 1.26 -29.89
C GLY A 350 -42.17 1.18 -28.66
N ALA A 351 -42.80 2.32 -28.34
CA ALA A 351 -43.78 2.45 -27.27
C ALA A 351 -45.15 1.97 -27.73
N TYR A 352 -45.79 1.12 -26.93
CA TYR A 352 -47.14 0.62 -27.16
C TYR A 352 -47.99 0.78 -25.91
N ASP A 353 -49.28 1.06 -26.08
CA ASP A 353 -50.26 0.99 -24.99
C ASP A 353 -50.74 -0.45 -24.87
N ALA A 354 -50.35 -1.13 -23.80
CA ALA A 354 -50.75 -2.50 -23.50
C ALA A 354 -52.01 -2.48 -22.64
N ALA A 355 -53.14 -2.82 -23.24
CA ALA A 355 -54.45 -2.81 -22.63
C ALA A 355 -54.88 -4.24 -22.26
N VAL A 356 -55.15 -4.47 -20.98
CA VAL A 356 -55.55 -5.77 -20.43
C VAL A 356 -56.99 -5.68 -19.95
N THR A 357 -57.83 -6.57 -20.45
CA THR A 357 -59.22 -6.71 -19.98
C THR A 357 -59.28 -7.76 -18.87
N ALA A 358 -59.76 -7.37 -17.69
CA ALA A 358 -59.71 -8.20 -16.49
C ALA A 358 -60.89 -7.93 -15.54
N TRP A 359 -61.10 -8.85 -14.61
CA TRP A 359 -61.94 -8.70 -13.42
C TRP A 359 -61.37 -9.55 -12.28
N ALA A 360 -61.92 -9.46 -11.08
CA ALA A 360 -61.41 -10.24 -9.96
C ALA A 360 -62.51 -10.74 -9.01
N ASP A 361 -62.26 -11.91 -8.43
CA ASP A 361 -62.96 -12.36 -7.24
C ASP A 361 -62.42 -11.52 -6.07
N GLN A 362 -63.22 -10.59 -5.56
CA GLN A 362 -62.77 -9.66 -4.51
C GLN A 362 -62.81 -10.33 -3.14
N ALA A 363 -61.75 -10.15 -2.34
CA ALA A 363 -61.67 -10.62 -0.96
C ALA A 363 -60.74 -9.73 -0.14
N GLY A 364 -60.95 -9.67 1.18
CA GLY A 364 -60.18 -8.81 2.09
C GLY A 364 -60.61 -7.34 2.05
N ASP A 365 -59.74 -6.44 2.54
CA ASP A 365 -60.01 -4.99 2.67
C ASP A 365 -59.48 -4.15 1.49
N GLU A 366 -58.89 -4.79 0.48
CA GLU A 366 -58.36 -4.12 -0.72
C GLU A 366 -58.97 -4.72 -1.99
N LEU A 367 -58.98 -3.95 -3.08
CA LEU A 367 -59.28 -4.47 -4.43
C LEU A 367 -58.12 -5.33 -4.95
N ALA A 368 -58.41 -6.24 -5.87
CA ALA A 368 -57.37 -6.95 -6.60
C ALA A 368 -56.51 -5.99 -7.44
N LYS A 369 -55.21 -6.27 -7.50
CA LYS A 369 -54.24 -5.43 -8.19
C LYS A 369 -53.56 -6.18 -9.32
N LEU A 370 -53.59 -5.55 -10.48
CA LEU A 370 -53.00 -6.03 -11.72
C LEU A 370 -51.85 -5.09 -12.09
N GLU A 371 -50.65 -5.64 -12.28
CA GLU A 371 -49.51 -4.89 -12.81
C GLU A 371 -49.20 -5.30 -14.25
N ILE A 372 -48.98 -4.30 -15.12
CA ILE A 372 -48.58 -4.48 -16.52
C ILE A 372 -47.13 -4.03 -16.69
N SER A 373 -46.27 -4.94 -17.14
CA SER A 373 -44.86 -4.65 -17.45
C SER A 373 -44.38 -5.38 -18.70
N ALA A 374 -43.17 -5.06 -19.19
CA ALA A 374 -42.59 -5.75 -20.33
C ALA A 374 -41.07 -5.93 -20.19
N THR A 375 -40.56 -7.04 -20.70
CA THR A 375 -39.10 -7.30 -20.77
C THR A 375 -38.72 -8.06 -22.04
N PRO A 376 -37.56 -7.76 -22.63
CA PRO A 376 -36.98 -8.57 -23.71
C PRO A 376 -36.32 -9.85 -23.22
N TYR A 377 -36.21 -10.09 -21.91
CA TYR A 377 -35.54 -11.28 -21.35
C TYR A 377 -36.15 -12.59 -21.84
N ARG A 378 -35.29 -13.54 -22.23
CA ARG A 378 -35.62 -14.96 -22.48
C ARG A 378 -34.82 -15.89 -21.59
N GLN A 379 -35.42 -17.01 -21.22
CA GLN A 379 -34.72 -18.02 -20.41
C GLN A 379 -33.46 -18.51 -21.16
N GLY A 380 -32.32 -18.46 -20.47
CA GLY A 380 -31.01 -18.81 -21.04
C GLY A 380 -30.21 -17.61 -21.55
N ASP A 381 -30.80 -16.41 -21.56
CA ASP A 381 -30.03 -15.18 -21.81
C ASP A 381 -28.97 -14.99 -20.73
N THR A 382 -27.79 -14.55 -21.16
CA THR A 382 -26.67 -14.20 -20.27
C THR A 382 -26.34 -12.71 -20.34
N TRP A 383 -26.98 -11.97 -21.25
CA TRP A 383 -26.82 -10.53 -21.47
C TRP A 383 -28.14 -9.86 -21.84
N TYR A 384 -28.19 -8.57 -21.62
CA TYR A 384 -29.31 -7.70 -21.95
C TYR A 384 -29.45 -7.58 -23.47
N ARG A 385 -30.60 -7.99 -24.01
CA ARG A 385 -30.91 -7.92 -25.46
C ARG A 385 -31.06 -6.50 -25.98
N ASP A 386 -31.46 -5.60 -25.11
CA ASP A 386 -31.62 -4.17 -25.31
C ASP A 386 -30.31 -3.38 -25.08
N MET A 387 -29.19 -4.07 -24.81
CA MET A 387 -27.86 -3.47 -24.78
C MET A 387 -27.02 -3.92 -25.97
N ARG A 388 -25.93 -3.19 -26.26
CA ARG A 388 -24.95 -3.61 -27.27
C ARG A 388 -24.37 -4.97 -26.89
N ARG A 389 -24.15 -5.80 -27.92
CA ARG A 389 -23.66 -7.18 -27.73
C ARG A 389 -22.26 -7.18 -27.11
N PRO A 390 -21.94 -8.17 -26.26
CA PRO A 390 -20.58 -8.38 -25.77
C PRO A 390 -19.56 -8.40 -26.90
N GLY A 391 -18.46 -7.66 -26.71
CA GLY A 391 -17.50 -7.43 -27.79
C GLY A 391 -16.37 -6.49 -27.37
N PHE A 392 -15.56 -6.12 -28.35
CA PHE A 392 -14.45 -5.20 -28.21
C PHE A 392 -14.31 -4.44 -29.53
N ASP A 393 -14.36 -3.11 -29.46
CA ASP A 393 -14.52 -2.25 -30.62
C ASP A 393 -15.64 -2.73 -31.57
N ALA A 394 -15.34 -3.00 -32.83
CA ALA A 394 -16.32 -3.43 -33.83
C ALA A 394 -16.56 -4.96 -33.84
N GLU A 395 -15.82 -5.73 -33.03
CA GLU A 395 -15.89 -7.18 -33.00
C GLU A 395 -16.80 -7.69 -31.88
N SER A 396 -17.64 -8.68 -32.19
CA SER A 396 -18.46 -9.36 -31.20
C SER A 396 -17.72 -10.54 -30.58
N ALA A 397 -17.87 -10.73 -29.27
CA ALA A 397 -17.31 -11.89 -28.59
C ALA A 397 -17.94 -13.19 -29.14
N PRO A 398 -17.15 -14.21 -29.46
CA PRO A 398 -17.62 -15.39 -30.18
C PRO A 398 -18.51 -16.31 -29.31
N GLU A 399 -18.24 -16.39 -28.01
CA GLU A 399 -18.94 -17.27 -27.09
C GLU A 399 -19.27 -16.57 -25.77
N ALA A 400 -20.54 -16.65 -25.36
CA ALA A 400 -21.01 -15.99 -24.15
C ALA A 400 -20.37 -16.55 -22.86
N GLY A 401 -20.04 -17.85 -22.84
CA GLY A 401 -19.39 -18.48 -21.68
C GLY A 401 -17.92 -18.06 -21.48
N ASN A 402 -17.29 -17.47 -22.50
CA ASN A 402 -15.86 -17.16 -22.47
C ASN A 402 -15.51 -15.73 -22.95
N SER A 403 -16.49 -14.83 -22.89
CA SER A 403 -16.35 -13.46 -23.38
C SER A 403 -15.23 -12.69 -22.69
N ILE A 404 -14.95 -12.96 -21.41
CA ILE A 404 -13.92 -12.26 -20.65
C ILE A 404 -12.49 -12.70 -21.03
N GLN A 405 -12.23 -13.99 -21.27
CA GLN A 405 -10.91 -14.45 -21.75
C GLN A 405 -10.69 -14.04 -23.21
N TRP A 406 -11.77 -13.95 -24.00
CA TRP A 406 -11.70 -13.37 -25.33
C TRP A 406 -11.30 -11.88 -25.26
N LEU A 407 -12.02 -11.06 -24.48
CA LEU A 407 -11.68 -9.64 -24.32
C LEU A 407 -10.23 -9.45 -23.85
N ALA A 408 -9.80 -10.22 -22.84
CA ALA A 408 -8.43 -10.15 -22.33
C ALA A 408 -7.37 -10.42 -23.41
N ARG A 409 -7.59 -11.43 -24.26
CA ARG A 409 -6.70 -11.71 -25.40
C ARG A 409 -6.77 -10.63 -26.46
N SER A 410 -7.96 -10.16 -26.84
CA SER A 410 -8.13 -9.08 -27.80
C SER A 410 -7.41 -7.81 -27.37
N ILE A 411 -7.44 -7.47 -26.08
CA ILE A 411 -6.69 -6.33 -25.53
C ILE A 411 -5.19 -6.61 -25.55
N ALA A 412 -4.74 -7.78 -25.11
CA ALA A 412 -3.31 -8.11 -25.09
C ALA A 412 -2.67 -8.13 -26.50
N GLU A 413 -3.47 -8.44 -27.52
CA GLU A 413 -3.07 -8.41 -28.95
C GLU A 413 -3.22 -7.00 -29.58
N ASP A 414 -3.88 -6.06 -28.90
CA ASP A 414 -4.10 -4.71 -29.40
C ASP A 414 -2.81 -3.87 -29.29
N PRO A 415 -2.41 -3.13 -30.35
CA PRO A 415 -1.22 -2.27 -30.30
C PRO A 415 -1.24 -1.24 -29.17
N ARG A 416 -2.41 -0.76 -28.74
CA ARG A 416 -2.58 0.20 -27.64
C ARG A 416 -2.15 -0.37 -26.29
N PHE A 417 -2.11 -1.70 -26.12
CA PHE A 417 -1.72 -2.33 -24.85
C PHE A 417 -0.29 -1.97 -24.43
N ALA A 418 0.64 -1.93 -25.37
CA ALA A 418 2.02 -1.57 -25.09
C ALA A 418 2.13 -0.09 -24.64
N GLU A 419 1.53 0.84 -25.38
CA GLU A 419 1.50 2.27 -25.01
C GLU A 419 0.83 2.49 -23.65
N ALA A 420 -0.30 1.82 -23.38
CA ALA A 420 -1.00 1.87 -22.11
C ALA A 420 -0.12 1.38 -20.95
N THR A 421 0.63 0.30 -21.18
CA THR A 421 1.55 -0.26 -20.18
C THR A 421 2.67 0.73 -19.85
N VAL A 422 3.25 1.38 -20.85
CA VAL A 422 4.25 2.45 -20.62
C VAL A 422 3.64 3.58 -19.80
N LYS A 423 2.46 4.09 -20.21
CA LYS A 423 1.75 5.16 -19.49
C LYS A 423 1.37 4.78 -18.05
N PHE A 424 1.05 3.52 -17.81
CA PHE A 424 0.72 3.00 -16.47
C PHE A 424 1.94 3.03 -15.54
N TRP A 425 3.11 2.60 -16.01
CA TRP A 425 4.33 2.55 -15.20
C TRP A 425 5.08 3.88 -15.12
N TRP A 426 4.93 4.74 -16.13
CA TRP A 426 5.53 6.07 -16.18
C TRP A 426 5.42 6.86 -14.87
N PRO A 427 4.23 7.10 -14.28
CA PRO A 427 4.11 7.87 -13.04
C PRO A 427 4.77 7.22 -11.81
N ALA A 428 4.90 5.90 -11.78
CA ALA A 428 5.56 5.20 -10.68
C ALA A 428 7.08 5.41 -10.71
N ILE A 429 7.65 5.62 -11.91
CA ILE A 429 9.08 5.83 -12.13
C ILE A 429 9.41 7.33 -12.15
N MET A 430 8.74 8.08 -13.02
CA MET A 430 8.99 9.50 -13.32
C MET A 430 8.43 10.45 -12.25
N GLY A 431 7.46 10.02 -11.44
CA GLY A 431 6.84 10.89 -10.44
C GLY A 431 5.76 11.81 -10.99
N ASP A 432 5.56 11.93 -12.29
CA ASP A 432 4.44 12.66 -12.91
C ASP A 432 3.72 11.82 -13.96
N GLU A 433 2.47 12.15 -14.29
CA GLU A 433 1.77 11.50 -15.41
C GLU A 433 2.37 11.94 -16.75
N VAL A 434 2.20 11.11 -17.78
CA VAL A 434 2.52 11.52 -19.15
C VAL A 434 1.68 12.75 -19.50
N VAL A 435 2.31 13.79 -20.03
CA VAL A 435 1.65 15.06 -20.31
C VAL A 435 0.60 14.86 -21.41
N GLU A 436 -0.66 15.09 -21.06
CA GLU A 436 -1.76 15.07 -22.01
C GLU A 436 -1.83 16.37 -22.83
N PRO A 437 -2.12 16.29 -24.13
CA PRO A 437 -2.18 17.46 -25.01
C PRO A 437 -3.28 18.42 -24.55
N PRO A 438 -3.04 19.75 -24.63
CA PRO A 438 -4.05 20.74 -24.25
C PRO A 438 -5.27 20.67 -25.20
N ALA A 439 -6.46 20.86 -24.65
CA ALA A 439 -7.71 20.71 -25.40
C ALA A 439 -8.09 21.97 -26.18
N HIS A 440 -7.69 23.15 -25.68
CA HIS A 440 -8.03 24.43 -26.28
C HIS A 440 -6.83 25.38 -26.34
N GLU A 441 -6.70 26.15 -27.43
CA GLU A 441 -5.62 27.14 -27.64
C GLU A 441 -5.52 28.22 -26.54
N ARG A 442 -6.55 28.35 -25.69
CA ARG A 442 -6.59 29.30 -24.57
C ARG A 442 -6.18 28.68 -23.23
N ASP A 443 -5.87 27.39 -23.21
CA ASP A 443 -5.39 26.72 -22.01
C ASP A 443 -4.06 27.33 -21.56
N VAL A 444 -3.89 27.48 -20.25
CA VAL A 444 -2.66 28.05 -19.69
C VAL A 444 -1.46 27.19 -20.10
N GLY A 445 -0.43 27.84 -20.64
CA GLY A 445 0.79 27.16 -21.10
C GLY A 445 0.58 26.27 -22.33
N PHE A 446 -0.43 26.55 -23.17
CA PHE A 446 -0.76 25.77 -24.37
C PHE A 446 0.47 25.32 -25.18
N ASP A 447 1.32 26.26 -25.59
CA ASP A 447 2.49 25.94 -26.43
C ASP A 447 3.48 25.00 -25.74
N ALA A 448 3.74 25.23 -24.45
CA ALA A 448 4.65 24.42 -23.66
C ALA A 448 4.11 23.02 -23.40
N ARG A 449 2.82 22.91 -23.03
CA ARG A 449 2.14 21.62 -22.84
C ARG A 449 2.05 20.82 -24.13
N LEU A 450 1.74 21.48 -25.25
CA LEU A 450 1.71 20.84 -26.55
C LEU A 450 3.11 20.34 -26.97
N LEU A 451 4.16 21.12 -26.71
CA LEU A 451 5.54 20.70 -26.96
C LEU A 451 5.92 19.48 -26.12
N ALA A 452 5.66 19.51 -24.81
CA ALA A 452 5.92 18.40 -23.90
C ALA A 452 5.14 17.14 -24.28
N ALA A 453 3.83 17.27 -24.51
CA ALA A 453 2.96 16.16 -24.89
C ALA A 453 3.42 15.49 -26.19
N ASN A 454 3.79 16.26 -27.21
CA ASN A 454 4.29 15.70 -28.46
C ASN A 454 5.61 14.95 -28.28
N ALA A 455 6.53 15.49 -27.49
CA ALA A 455 7.84 14.89 -27.25
C ALA A 455 7.73 13.63 -26.37
N GLN A 456 6.95 13.67 -25.28
CA GLN A 456 6.70 12.49 -24.46
C GLN A 456 5.90 11.42 -25.21
N ALA A 457 4.93 11.79 -26.05
CA ALA A 457 4.22 10.81 -26.88
C ALA A 457 5.13 10.12 -27.90
N ALA A 458 6.20 10.77 -28.38
CA ALA A 458 7.19 10.12 -29.22
C ALA A 458 8.00 9.08 -28.42
N GLU A 459 8.43 9.43 -27.21
CA GLU A 459 9.15 8.53 -26.31
C GLU A 459 8.30 7.32 -25.91
N VAL A 460 7.05 7.56 -25.49
CA VAL A 460 6.10 6.51 -25.12
C VAL A 460 5.90 5.51 -26.26
N ARG A 461 5.81 5.97 -27.51
CA ARG A 461 5.72 5.08 -28.67
C ARG A 461 6.99 4.28 -28.89
N ALA A 462 8.16 4.89 -28.76
CA ALA A 462 9.44 4.19 -28.89
C ALA A 462 9.59 3.09 -27.83
N LEU A 463 9.27 3.40 -26.57
CA LEU A 463 9.24 2.44 -25.47
C LEU A 463 8.19 1.35 -25.69
N ALA A 464 7.01 1.69 -26.19
CA ALA A 464 5.95 0.73 -26.48
C ALA A 464 6.31 -0.23 -27.61
N ASP A 465 6.94 0.28 -28.68
CA ASP A 465 7.45 -0.53 -29.78
C ASP A 465 8.55 -1.48 -29.30
N GLY A 466 9.53 -0.97 -28.54
CA GLY A 466 10.58 -1.81 -27.94
C GLY A 466 10.04 -2.82 -26.94
N PHE A 467 9.03 -2.47 -26.15
CA PHE A 467 8.37 -3.39 -25.23
C PHE A 467 7.61 -4.49 -25.97
N ARG A 468 6.89 -4.15 -27.03
CA ARG A 468 6.15 -5.12 -27.87
C ARG A 468 7.07 -6.05 -28.63
N ASP A 469 8.17 -5.52 -29.18
CA ASP A 469 9.04 -6.26 -30.08
C ASP A 469 10.19 -6.97 -29.32
N GLY A 470 10.50 -6.52 -28.11
CA GLY A 470 11.64 -6.94 -27.28
C GLY A 470 12.79 -5.93 -27.35
N PHE A 471 13.28 -5.48 -26.18
CA PHE A 471 14.45 -4.58 -26.11
C PHE A 471 15.74 -5.37 -26.28
N HIS A 472 16.70 -4.85 -27.05
CA HIS A 472 18.05 -5.43 -27.17
C HIS A 472 18.10 -6.95 -27.47
N ASP A 473 17.22 -7.43 -28.37
CA ASP A 473 17.06 -8.86 -28.72
C ASP A 473 16.52 -9.75 -27.57
N ALA A 474 15.98 -9.16 -26.50
CA ALA A 474 15.29 -9.85 -25.42
C ALA A 474 13.85 -10.26 -25.82
N ASP A 475 13.20 -11.01 -24.92
CA ASP A 475 11.84 -11.50 -25.17
C ASP A 475 10.81 -10.35 -25.18
N PRO A 476 9.80 -10.39 -26.08
CA PRO A 476 8.68 -9.47 -26.09
C PRO A 476 7.95 -9.34 -24.75
N TYR A 477 7.45 -8.14 -24.48
CA TYR A 477 6.65 -7.78 -23.32
C TYR A 477 7.34 -8.05 -21.97
N ASN A 478 8.66 -7.98 -21.88
CA ASN A 478 9.37 -8.08 -20.61
C ASN A 478 9.21 -6.80 -19.77
N LEU A 479 8.59 -6.92 -18.59
CA LEU A 479 8.34 -5.76 -17.72
C LEU A 479 9.62 -5.18 -17.12
N LYS A 480 10.57 -6.03 -16.70
CA LYS A 480 11.82 -5.53 -16.07
C LYS A 480 12.59 -4.67 -17.07
N ASP A 481 12.69 -5.13 -18.31
CA ASP A 481 13.36 -4.40 -19.39
C ASP A 481 12.66 -3.07 -19.64
N LEU A 482 11.31 -3.05 -19.74
CA LEU A 482 10.58 -1.79 -19.86
C LEU A 482 10.88 -0.80 -18.72
N LEU A 483 10.89 -1.27 -17.47
CA LEU A 483 11.19 -0.41 -16.31
C LEU A 483 12.62 0.15 -16.38
N VAL A 484 13.58 -0.67 -16.80
CA VAL A 484 14.97 -0.24 -17.03
C VAL A 484 15.03 0.81 -18.14
N GLU A 485 14.37 0.58 -19.27
CA GLU A 485 14.37 1.50 -20.41
C GLU A 485 13.70 2.84 -20.09
N ILE A 486 12.63 2.86 -19.27
CA ILE A 486 12.06 4.13 -18.77
C ILE A 486 13.11 4.88 -17.94
N THR A 487 13.82 4.22 -17.02
CA THR A 487 14.89 4.84 -16.22
C THR A 487 16.09 5.25 -17.08
N LEU A 488 16.33 4.57 -18.19
CA LEU A 488 17.35 4.92 -19.19
C LEU A 488 16.86 5.90 -20.27
N SER A 489 15.64 6.44 -20.16
CA SER A 489 15.17 7.47 -21.07
C SER A 489 15.89 8.79 -20.81
N ASP A 490 15.98 9.62 -21.86
CA ASP A 490 16.49 11.00 -21.72
C ASP A 490 15.58 11.83 -20.79
N TRP A 491 14.29 11.50 -20.73
CA TRP A 491 13.35 12.12 -19.81
C TRP A 491 13.67 11.87 -18.34
N PHE A 492 14.02 10.63 -17.97
CA PHE A 492 14.35 10.31 -16.58
C PHE A 492 15.75 10.83 -16.20
N ARG A 493 16.73 10.69 -17.10
CA ARG A 493 18.13 11.07 -16.80
C ARG A 493 18.44 12.55 -16.98
N ALA A 494 17.50 13.36 -17.48
CA ALA A 494 17.73 14.78 -17.70
C ALA A 494 18.17 15.49 -16.40
N ASP A 495 19.38 16.04 -16.40
CA ASP A 495 19.93 16.90 -15.35
C ASP A 495 20.16 18.35 -15.84
N GLY A 496 20.01 18.58 -17.14
CA GLY A 496 20.20 19.87 -17.79
C GLY A 496 19.73 19.87 -19.24
N VAL A 497 19.86 21.03 -19.89
CA VAL A 497 19.54 21.23 -21.30
C VAL A 497 20.74 21.85 -22.01
N ASP A 498 21.06 21.37 -23.20
CA ASP A 498 22.13 21.94 -24.03
C ASP A 498 21.73 23.33 -24.55
N GLY A 499 22.55 24.33 -24.25
CA GLY A 499 22.32 25.72 -24.67
C GLY A 499 21.26 26.45 -23.84
N GLU A 500 20.82 27.61 -24.32
CA GLU A 500 19.81 28.43 -23.62
C GLU A 500 18.40 28.08 -24.12
N PRO A 501 17.57 27.40 -23.31
CA PRO A 501 16.20 27.08 -23.70
C PRO A 501 15.32 28.33 -23.73
N SER A 502 14.43 28.42 -24.72
CA SER A 502 13.35 29.40 -24.72
C SER A 502 12.43 29.21 -23.49
N THR A 503 11.64 30.22 -23.13
CA THR A 503 10.66 30.11 -22.04
C THR A 503 9.70 28.94 -22.24
N ILE A 504 9.23 28.72 -23.47
CA ILE A 504 8.34 27.59 -23.80
C ILE A 504 9.03 26.25 -23.56
N GLN A 505 10.32 26.12 -23.93
CA GLN A 505 11.08 24.90 -23.69
C GLN A 505 11.32 24.63 -22.21
N ARG A 506 11.62 25.68 -21.43
CA ARG A 506 11.77 25.55 -19.96
C ARG A 506 10.47 25.08 -19.33
N ASP A 507 9.34 25.67 -19.71
CA ASP A 507 8.03 25.28 -19.19
C ASP A 507 7.66 23.85 -19.62
N ALA A 508 8.02 23.44 -20.83
CA ALA A 508 7.78 22.08 -21.34
C ALA A 508 8.64 21.01 -20.63
N LEU A 509 9.81 21.39 -20.13
CA LEU A 509 10.76 20.50 -19.43
C LEU A 509 10.68 20.63 -17.91
N ALA A 510 9.70 21.36 -17.36
CA ALA A 510 9.59 21.63 -15.93
C ALA A 510 9.50 20.36 -15.06
N HIS A 511 9.06 19.25 -15.64
CA HIS A 511 8.90 17.93 -15.00
C HIS A 511 9.81 16.86 -15.66
N ALA A 512 10.86 17.27 -16.36
CA ALA A 512 11.90 16.36 -16.83
C ALA A 512 12.89 16.08 -15.70
N GLY A 513 13.48 14.89 -15.71
CA GLY A 513 14.34 14.36 -14.65
C GLY A 513 13.61 13.35 -13.76
N GLY A 514 14.38 12.49 -13.08
CA GLY A 514 13.87 11.42 -12.22
C GLY A 514 13.61 11.84 -10.77
N SER A 515 13.88 13.10 -10.41
CA SER A 515 13.76 13.54 -9.03
C SER A 515 12.30 13.72 -8.64
N ARG A 516 11.85 12.90 -7.70
CA ARG A 516 10.48 12.91 -7.17
C ARG A 516 10.48 12.68 -5.67
N LEU A 517 9.44 13.17 -5.00
CA LEU A 517 9.23 12.88 -3.58
C LEU A 517 9.13 11.37 -3.37
N LEU A 518 9.88 10.86 -2.39
CA LEU A 518 9.83 9.46 -1.99
C LEU A 518 8.47 9.16 -1.35
N THR A 519 7.90 8.01 -1.69
CA THR A 519 6.73 7.50 -0.98
C THR A 519 7.08 7.18 0.48
N PRO A 520 6.09 7.08 1.40
CA PRO A 520 6.37 6.72 2.78
C PRO A 520 7.11 5.38 2.91
N GLU A 521 6.77 4.41 2.06
CA GLU A 521 7.43 3.12 2.02
C GLU A 521 8.89 3.22 1.53
N GLU A 522 9.16 4.03 0.50
CA GLU A 522 10.51 4.27 -0.01
C GLU A 522 11.38 5.06 0.96
N LEU A 523 10.86 6.08 1.64
CA LEU A 523 11.60 6.82 2.66
C LEU A 523 11.99 5.90 3.83
N ALA A 524 11.06 5.07 4.30
CA ALA A 524 11.34 4.11 5.35
C ALA A 524 12.41 3.07 4.93
N PHE A 525 12.42 2.68 3.66
CA PHE A 525 13.39 1.73 3.12
C PHE A 525 14.76 2.37 2.87
N LYS A 526 14.81 3.63 2.38
CA LYS A 526 16.04 4.41 2.20
C LYS A 526 16.76 4.58 3.54
N THR A 527 16.05 5.01 4.57
CA THR A 527 16.63 5.17 5.92
C THR A 527 17.16 3.84 6.47
N ASP A 528 16.41 2.76 6.36
CA ASP A 528 16.87 1.44 6.79
C ASP A 528 18.12 0.97 6.05
N THR A 529 18.13 1.09 4.72
CA THR A 529 19.25 0.63 3.90
C THR A 529 20.52 1.43 4.22
N LEU A 530 20.41 2.75 4.34
CA LEU A 530 21.56 3.63 4.59
C LEU A 530 22.07 3.52 6.03
N THR A 531 21.20 3.27 7.02
CA THR A 531 21.54 3.47 8.45
C THR A 531 21.37 2.22 9.32
N GLY A 532 20.64 1.22 8.86
CA GLY A 532 20.29 0.01 9.61
C GLY A 532 19.21 0.21 10.65
N PHE A 533 18.50 1.34 10.60
CA PHE A 533 17.41 1.69 11.50
C PHE A 533 16.17 2.09 10.71
N GLN A 534 14.99 1.68 11.19
CA GLN A 534 13.72 2.07 10.63
C GLN A 534 12.74 2.52 11.72
N TRP A 535 12.31 3.79 11.61
CA TRP A 535 11.45 4.43 12.61
C TRP A 535 10.11 3.70 12.79
N GLY A 536 9.86 3.24 14.02
CA GLY A 536 8.62 2.53 14.37
C GLY A 536 8.50 1.14 13.75
N ARG A 537 9.62 0.52 13.32
CA ARG A 537 9.59 -0.86 12.80
C ARG A 537 9.03 -1.80 13.86
N TRP A 538 7.97 -2.48 13.47
CA TRP A 538 7.25 -3.41 14.31
C TRP A 538 7.01 -4.73 13.60
N GLU A 539 7.23 -5.82 14.33
CA GLU A 539 7.00 -7.19 13.86
C GLU A 539 6.17 -7.96 14.87
N HIS A 540 5.08 -8.55 14.38
CA HIS A 540 4.16 -9.29 15.25
C HIS A 540 3.64 -10.51 14.52
N PRO A 541 4.19 -11.71 14.81
CA PRO A 541 3.89 -12.93 14.06
C PRO A 541 2.40 -13.25 13.97
N SER A 542 1.64 -12.98 15.04
CA SER A 542 0.19 -13.24 15.06
C SER A 542 -0.68 -12.04 14.67
N ALA A 543 -0.07 -10.96 14.16
CA ALA A 543 -0.86 -9.86 13.63
C ALA A 543 -1.53 -10.28 12.33
N ARG A 544 -2.50 -9.48 11.87
CA ARG A 544 -3.06 -9.70 10.53
C ARG A 544 -1.92 -9.61 9.52
N PRO A 545 -1.89 -10.44 8.45
CA PRO A 545 -0.75 -10.51 7.55
C PRO A 545 -0.27 -9.16 6.99
N PHE A 546 -1.19 -8.25 6.69
CA PHE A 546 -0.85 -6.90 6.22
C PHE A 546 -0.26 -5.95 7.30
N ARG A 547 -0.15 -6.41 8.55
CA ARG A 547 0.52 -5.71 9.66
C ARG A 547 1.61 -6.55 10.32
N GLN A 548 1.92 -7.74 9.82
CA GLN A 548 2.96 -8.58 10.43
C GLN A 548 4.31 -7.88 10.42
N HIS A 549 4.55 -7.03 9.41
CA HIS A 549 5.69 -6.13 9.31
C HIS A 549 5.17 -4.73 8.96
N THR A 550 5.53 -3.71 9.74
CA THR A 550 5.18 -2.31 9.46
C THR A 550 6.22 -1.35 10.04
N SER A 551 6.09 -0.07 9.72
CA SER A 551 6.84 1.05 10.30
C SER A 551 5.91 2.23 10.57
N SER A 552 6.40 3.29 11.22
CA SER A 552 5.65 4.55 11.40
C SER A 552 5.18 5.15 10.07
N LEU A 553 5.97 4.96 9.01
CA LEU A 553 5.68 5.47 7.66
C LEU A 553 4.84 4.48 6.81
N ALA A 554 4.80 3.20 7.17
CA ALA A 554 4.03 2.18 6.45
C ALA A 554 2.66 1.84 7.07
N ASP A 555 2.43 2.16 8.36
CA ASP A 555 1.12 1.94 8.99
C ASP A 555 0.11 3.04 8.62
N VAL A 556 -1.03 2.63 8.07
CA VAL A 556 -2.17 3.53 7.74
C VAL A 556 -2.79 4.22 8.96
N HIS A 557 -2.55 3.71 10.17
CA HIS A 557 -2.97 4.34 11.43
C HIS A 557 -1.91 5.24 12.06
N ALA A 558 -0.72 5.31 11.47
CA ALA A 558 0.36 6.19 11.89
C ALA A 558 0.52 7.32 10.86
N TYR A 559 1.69 7.43 10.22
CA TYR A 559 2.04 8.57 9.38
C TYR A 559 1.92 8.30 7.88
N ARG A 560 1.57 7.08 7.45
CA ARG A 560 1.51 6.73 6.01
C ARG A 560 0.66 7.70 5.19
N LEU A 561 -0.58 7.94 5.61
CA LEU A 561 -1.50 8.85 4.90
C LEU A 561 -1.08 10.32 5.05
N LEU A 562 -0.50 10.69 6.20
CA LEU A 562 -0.01 12.06 6.45
C LEU A 562 1.21 12.42 5.61
N TYR A 563 2.01 11.43 5.21
CA TYR A 563 3.18 11.59 4.36
C TYR A 563 2.89 11.35 2.86
N GLY A 564 1.62 11.24 2.45
CA GLY A 564 1.24 11.11 1.02
C GLY A 564 1.06 9.68 0.51
N GLY A 565 1.06 8.68 1.39
CA GLY A 565 0.68 7.31 1.07
C GLY A 565 -0.82 7.14 0.82
N ILE A 566 -1.21 5.92 0.44
CA ILE A 566 -2.59 5.55 0.10
C ILE A 566 -3.13 4.47 1.03
N ASP A 567 -4.44 4.42 1.23
CA ASP A 567 -5.12 3.30 1.91
C ASP A 567 -5.80 2.33 0.91
N SER A 568 -5.74 2.67 -0.38
CA SER A 568 -6.40 1.93 -1.48
C SER A 568 -7.92 1.79 -1.28
N ASN A 569 -8.53 2.65 -0.46
CA ASN A 569 -9.93 2.68 -0.12
C ASN A 569 -10.53 4.06 -0.37
N GLY A 570 -10.31 5.00 0.56
CA GLY A 570 -10.76 6.39 0.44
C GLY A 570 -9.73 7.30 -0.21
N ILE A 571 -8.45 6.96 -0.09
CA ILE A 571 -7.32 7.66 -0.70
C ILE A 571 -6.61 6.67 -1.61
N THR A 572 -6.77 6.87 -2.92
CA THR A 572 -6.20 5.96 -3.94
C THR A 572 -5.09 6.58 -4.76
N ASP A 573 -4.92 7.90 -4.68
CA ASP A 573 -3.89 8.63 -5.39
C ASP A 573 -2.85 9.13 -4.39
N ARG A 574 -1.58 9.04 -4.78
CA ARG A 574 -0.47 9.55 -3.97
C ARG A 574 -0.37 11.05 -4.15
N SER A 575 -0.14 11.76 -3.06
CA SER A 575 0.26 13.16 -3.15
C SER A 575 1.76 13.21 -3.43
N ARG A 576 2.12 13.93 -4.50
CA ARG A 576 3.49 13.96 -5.05
C ARG A 576 4.23 15.25 -4.72
N ASP A 577 3.50 16.28 -4.33
CA ASP A 577 4.04 17.55 -3.86
C ASP A 577 4.19 17.56 -2.34
N LEU A 578 5.33 18.07 -1.86
CA LEU A 578 5.57 18.20 -0.43
C LEU A 578 4.63 19.25 0.20
N THR A 579 3.73 18.79 1.08
CA THR A 579 2.87 19.66 1.88
C THR A 579 3.50 20.00 3.24
N SER A 580 2.96 21.01 3.94
CA SER A 580 3.41 21.37 5.29
C SER A 580 3.21 20.23 6.31
N VAL A 581 2.17 19.41 6.12
CA VAL A 581 1.91 18.22 6.94
C VAL A 581 3.00 17.17 6.68
N MET A 582 3.32 16.89 5.41
CA MET A 582 4.38 15.94 5.05
C MET A 582 5.75 16.39 5.57
N ALA A 583 6.08 17.68 5.42
CA ALA A 583 7.32 18.24 5.96
C ALA A 583 7.42 18.07 7.48
N SER A 584 6.30 18.21 8.19
CA SER A 584 6.24 17.95 9.64
C SER A 584 6.51 16.48 9.97
N VAL A 585 5.97 15.54 9.17
CA VAL A 585 6.26 14.12 9.33
C VAL A 585 7.74 13.81 9.04
N ALA A 586 8.31 14.34 7.96
CA ALA A 586 9.74 14.17 7.65
C ALA A 586 10.63 14.68 8.78
N ARG A 587 10.27 15.82 9.38
CA ARG A 587 10.95 16.36 10.56
C ARG A 587 10.86 15.42 11.77
N THR A 588 9.68 14.85 12.05
CA THR A 588 9.53 13.86 13.12
C THR A 588 10.34 12.60 12.83
N HIS A 589 10.30 12.09 11.61
CA HIS A 589 11.11 10.94 11.18
C HIS A 589 12.61 11.18 11.42
N ALA A 590 13.13 12.34 11.00
CA ALA A 590 14.53 12.69 11.19
C ALA A 590 14.91 12.79 12.67
N ALA A 591 14.07 13.44 13.48
CA ALA A 591 14.31 13.62 14.91
C ALA A 591 14.26 12.29 15.70
N GLU A 592 13.31 11.42 15.38
CA GLU A 592 13.15 10.12 16.06
C GLU A 592 14.21 9.11 15.61
N SER A 593 14.75 9.24 14.39
CA SER A 593 15.73 8.30 13.84
C SER A 593 17.17 8.66 14.18
N SER A 594 17.51 9.95 14.25
CA SER A 594 18.91 10.36 14.30
C SER A 594 19.64 9.89 15.56
N CYS A 595 19.01 9.98 16.74
CA CYS A 595 19.66 9.58 17.97
C CYS A 595 19.92 8.06 18.03
N PRO A 596 18.92 7.17 17.79
CA PRO A 596 19.17 5.73 17.73
C PRO A 596 20.26 5.33 16.72
N ILE A 597 20.26 5.92 15.53
CA ILE A 597 21.29 5.63 14.50
C ILE A 597 22.69 5.94 15.03
N VAL A 598 22.90 7.17 15.49
CA VAL A 598 24.21 7.63 15.95
C VAL A 598 24.67 6.83 17.16
N PHE A 599 23.78 6.54 18.11
CA PHE A 599 24.11 5.69 19.25
C PHE A 599 24.57 4.31 18.83
N ARG A 600 23.78 3.66 17.96
CA ARG A 600 24.07 2.31 17.47
C ARG A 600 25.44 2.25 16.81
N GLU A 601 25.78 3.24 15.99
CA GLU A 601 27.07 3.26 15.31
C GLU A 601 28.25 3.48 16.26
N PHE A 602 28.20 4.47 17.13
CA PHE A 602 29.36 4.78 17.98
C PHE A 602 29.55 3.83 19.16
N TYR A 603 28.47 3.31 19.75
CA TYR A 603 28.52 2.57 21.02
C TYR A 603 28.23 1.07 20.89
N LEU A 604 27.52 0.62 19.85
CA LEU A 604 27.13 -0.79 19.73
C LEU A 604 27.85 -1.53 18.60
N LEU A 605 28.30 -0.81 17.57
CA LEU A 605 28.97 -1.40 16.42
C LEU A 605 30.49 -1.18 16.46
N PRO A 606 31.29 -2.22 16.13
CA PRO A 606 32.68 -2.06 15.75
C PRO A 606 32.82 -1.12 14.55
N ASP A 607 33.95 -0.41 14.45
CA ASP A 607 34.15 0.65 13.46
C ASP A 607 33.96 0.16 12.02
N GLU A 608 34.46 -1.05 11.71
CA GLU A 608 34.33 -1.69 10.40
C GLU A 608 32.89 -2.05 10.00
N ASN A 609 31.96 -2.10 10.95
CA ASN A 609 30.55 -2.43 10.73
C ASN A 609 29.65 -1.19 10.73
N ARG A 610 30.20 0.01 11.00
CA ARG A 610 29.45 1.28 10.96
C ARG A 610 29.10 1.64 9.53
N ARG A 611 27.86 2.14 9.31
CA ARG A 611 27.40 2.51 7.97
C ARG A 611 27.70 3.97 7.65
N LEU A 612 27.61 4.89 8.60
CA LEU A 612 27.76 6.33 8.37
C LEU A 612 29.06 6.88 8.96
N PHE A 613 29.44 6.41 10.16
CA PHE A 613 30.51 6.99 10.97
C PHE A 613 31.76 6.10 11.09
N GLY A 614 32.01 5.24 10.10
CA GLY A 614 33.26 4.49 10.02
C GLY A 614 34.48 5.42 10.00
N ALA A 615 35.57 5.01 10.64
CA ALA A 615 36.79 5.77 10.89
C ALA A 615 36.61 7.05 11.75
N MET A 616 35.46 7.25 12.38
CA MET A 616 35.24 8.35 13.33
C MET A 616 35.32 7.84 14.76
N HIS A 617 36.26 8.38 15.53
CA HIS A 617 36.33 8.09 16.95
C HIS A 617 35.32 8.94 17.74
N LYS A 618 34.71 8.36 18.78
CA LYS A 618 33.72 9.06 19.63
C LYS A 618 34.29 10.30 20.35
N ASN A 619 35.61 10.38 20.48
CA ASN A 619 36.33 11.48 21.13
C ASN A 619 36.94 12.49 20.15
N LEU A 620 36.68 12.36 18.84
CA LEU A 620 37.24 13.25 17.82
C LEU A 620 36.45 14.57 17.78
N SER A 621 36.84 15.53 18.61
CA SER A 621 36.20 16.84 18.73
C SER A 621 36.67 17.82 17.63
N PRO A 622 35.97 18.95 17.42
CA PRO A 622 36.40 20.01 16.50
C PRO A 622 37.78 20.59 16.83
N VAL A 623 38.24 20.45 18.07
CA VAL A 623 39.54 20.98 18.54
C VAL A 623 40.62 19.91 18.62
N ALA A 624 40.30 18.62 18.42
CA ALA A 624 41.26 17.54 18.57
C ALA A 624 42.36 17.58 17.49
N GLU A 625 43.64 17.54 17.88
CA GLU A 625 44.77 17.39 16.97
C GLU A 625 45.25 15.95 16.86
N ALA A 626 45.25 15.24 17.98
CA ALA A 626 45.61 13.84 18.07
C ALA A 626 45.02 13.26 19.36
N GLY A 627 44.74 11.97 19.39
CA GLY A 627 44.27 11.32 20.61
C GLY A 627 44.00 9.84 20.45
N GLU A 628 44.02 9.12 21.55
CA GLU A 628 43.86 7.67 21.64
C GLU A 628 43.29 7.28 23.01
N SER A 629 42.70 6.08 23.08
CA SER A 629 42.23 5.47 24.33
C SER A 629 43.24 4.42 24.76
N PHE A 630 43.79 4.55 25.96
CA PHE A 630 44.83 3.66 26.49
C PHE A 630 44.28 2.76 27.59
N SER A 631 44.56 1.46 27.52
CA SER A 631 44.47 0.56 28.69
C SER A 631 45.70 0.82 29.56
N ILE A 632 45.52 1.05 30.85
CA ILE A 632 46.62 1.21 31.79
C ILE A 632 46.90 -0.13 32.45
N GLU A 633 48.07 -0.69 32.16
CA GLU A 633 48.54 -1.99 32.67
C GLU A 633 49.46 -1.83 33.90
N ALA A 634 50.06 -0.66 34.09
CA ALA A 634 50.89 -0.38 35.26
C ALA A 634 50.03 -0.33 36.54
N GLU A 635 50.37 -1.15 37.55
CA GLU A 635 49.59 -1.28 38.80
C GLU A 635 50.17 -0.50 39.98
N SER A 636 51.35 0.12 39.81
CA SER A 636 52.05 0.79 40.91
C SER A 636 52.86 1.99 40.45
N TYR A 637 53.25 2.84 41.41
CA TYR A 637 54.13 3.98 41.17
C TYR A 637 55.41 3.51 40.45
N ASP A 638 56.16 2.55 41.00
CA ASP A 638 57.44 2.13 40.40
C ASP A 638 57.32 1.52 38.98
N GLU A 639 56.12 1.07 38.59
CA GLU A 639 55.84 0.44 37.29
C GLU A 639 55.16 1.38 36.29
N ARG A 640 54.96 2.66 36.65
CA ARG A 640 54.31 3.68 35.83
C ARG A 640 54.74 3.61 34.37
N GLU A 641 53.74 3.62 33.49
CA GLU A 641 53.96 3.60 32.05
C GLU A 641 53.73 4.96 31.42
N THR A 642 54.18 5.11 30.18
CA THR A 642 54.08 6.37 29.43
C THR A 642 53.13 6.20 28.26
N LEU A 643 51.99 6.89 28.35
CA LEU A 643 51.00 6.98 27.29
C LEU A 643 51.41 8.10 26.34
N VAL A 644 51.47 7.85 25.03
CA VAL A 644 52.04 8.80 24.07
C VAL A 644 51.03 9.10 22.96
N VAL A 645 50.70 10.37 22.80
CA VAL A 645 49.95 10.89 21.65
C VAL A 645 50.88 11.75 20.82
N SER A 646 50.91 11.51 19.51
CA SER A 646 51.76 12.25 18.57
C SER A 646 50.92 13.00 17.56
N GLY A 647 51.23 14.28 17.33
CA GLY A 647 50.45 15.12 16.42
C GLY A 647 51.18 16.38 15.97
N HIS A 648 50.64 17.03 14.95
CA HIS A 648 51.03 18.38 14.59
C HIS A 648 50.30 19.36 15.51
N LEU A 649 51.05 20.19 16.24
CA LEU A 649 50.50 21.19 17.16
C LEU A 649 50.90 22.57 16.68
N ASP A 650 50.00 23.53 16.84
CA ASP A 650 50.26 24.93 16.50
C ASP A 650 50.92 25.70 17.63
N ALA A 651 51.77 26.68 17.26
CA ALA A 651 52.38 27.59 18.22
C ALA A 651 51.31 28.33 19.04
N GLY A 652 51.51 28.39 20.36
CA GLY A 652 50.57 28.98 21.30
C GLY A 652 50.09 27.99 22.36
N THR A 653 48.94 28.29 22.94
CA THR A 653 48.30 27.48 23.98
C THR A 653 47.57 26.30 23.35
N ASN A 654 47.93 25.08 23.76
CA ASN A 654 47.25 23.83 23.47
C ASN A 654 46.74 23.25 24.80
N THR A 655 45.87 22.24 24.75
CA THR A 655 45.33 21.61 25.95
C THR A 655 45.43 20.09 25.85
N ALA A 656 45.95 19.43 26.87
CA ALA A 656 45.83 17.98 27.02
C ALA A 656 44.53 17.69 27.75
N TRP A 657 43.56 17.09 27.05
CA TRP A 657 42.33 16.58 27.63
C TRP A 657 42.49 15.10 27.98
N LEU A 658 42.24 14.78 29.24
CA LEU A 658 42.34 13.44 29.81
C LEU A 658 41.00 13.08 30.41
N SER A 659 40.46 11.92 30.06
CA SER A 659 39.20 11.43 30.63
C SER A 659 39.37 10.01 31.12
N PHE A 660 38.98 9.75 32.37
CA PHE A 660 38.87 8.42 32.96
C PHE A 660 37.39 7.99 32.86
N PRO A 661 36.99 7.16 31.87
CA PRO A 661 35.58 6.98 31.53
C PRO A 661 34.92 5.79 32.22
N ASN A 662 35.70 4.82 32.72
CA ASN A 662 35.20 3.53 33.19
C ASN A 662 35.51 3.29 34.68
N ASP A 663 35.05 4.20 35.53
CA ASP A 663 35.13 4.01 36.97
C ASP A 663 34.41 2.73 37.45
N TYR A 664 34.90 2.11 38.53
CA TYR A 664 34.28 0.95 39.17
C TYR A 664 34.54 0.98 40.67
N TYR A 665 33.47 1.05 41.46
CA TYR A 665 33.52 0.92 42.90
C TYR A 665 32.61 -0.21 43.40
N ASN A 666 33.16 -1.12 44.19
CA ASN A 666 32.41 -2.18 44.86
C ASN A 666 32.31 -1.93 46.37
N GLU A 667 31.13 -1.48 46.81
CA GLU A 667 30.89 -1.09 48.20
C GLU A 667 31.14 -2.23 49.22
N GLU A 668 30.86 -3.49 48.85
CA GLU A 668 31.02 -4.63 49.77
C GLU A 668 32.47 -5.03 50.00
N SER A 669 33.29 -5.00 48.96
CA SER A 669 34.71 -5.38 49.02
C SER A 669 35.64 -4.21 49.27
N GLY A 670 35.17 -2.97 49.04
CA GLY A 670 36.00 -1.78 49.01
C GLY A 670 36.98 -1.74 47.82
N ALA A 671 36.83 -2.65 46.86
CA ALA A 671 37.63 -2.63 45.64
C ALA A 671 37.21 -1.45 44.76
N ASP A 672 38.17 -0.67 44.34
CA ASP A 672 37.97 0.61 43.65
C ASP A 672 38.96 0.75 42.51
N ARG A 673 38.47 1.14 41.33
CA ARG A 673 39.29 1.31 40.13
C ARG A 673 39.67 2.78 40.01
N ASN A 674 40.96 3.06 40.13
CA ASN A 674 41.45 4.43 40.23
C ASN A 674 42.58 4.66 39.24
N VAL A 675 42.54 5.76 38.49
CA VAL A 675 43.65 6.16 37.59
C VAL A 675 44.53 7.19 38.28
N ARG A 676 45.84 7.05 38.15
CA ARG A 676 46.84 7.93 38.77
C ARG A 676 47.77 8.51 37.73
N LEU A 677 47.93 9.82 37.79
CA LEU A 677 48.66 10.63 36.83
C LEU A 677 49.84 11.31 37.54
N ASP A 678 51.05 11.05 37.09
CA ASP A 678 52.30 11.62 37.62
C ASP A 678 52.63 12.92 36.89
N ALA A 679 52.97 12.83 35.60
CA ALA A 679 53.38 13.99 34.82
C ALA A 679 52.86 14.01 33.39
N LEU A 680 52.64 15.22 32.87
CA LEU A 680 52.46 15.52 31.45
C LEU A 680 53.80 16.07 30.89
N GLU A 681 54.33 15.46 29.83
CA GLU A 681 55.51 15.98 29.13
C GLU A 681 55.22 16.24 27.65
N VAL A 682 55.71 17.36 27.12
CA VAL A 682 55.65 17.67 25.69
C VAL A 682 57.06 17.62 25.12
N VAL A 683 57.29 16.73 24.16
CA VAL A 683 58.60 16.47 23.54
C VAL A 683 58.55 16.88 22.07
N ASN A 684 59.50 17.71 21.65
CA ASN A 684 59.60 18.13 20.25
C ASN A 684 60.20 17.04 19.35
N ALA A 685 60.12 17.21 18.02
CA ALA A 685 60.73 16.29 17.05
C ALA A 685 62.26 16.09 17.20
N GLY A 686 62.96 16.96 17.93
CA GLY A 686 64.37 16.82 18.28
C GLY A 686 64.64 15.97 19.53
N GLY A 687 63.59 15.45 20.18
CA GLY A 687 63.68 14.65 21.41
C GLY A 687 63.84 15.46 22.69
N ALA A 688 63.68 16.79 22.65
CA ALA A 688 63.78 17.63 23.84
C ALA A 688 62.40 17.90 24.46
N THR A 689 62.27 17.70 25.77
CA THR A 689 61.10 18.12 26.55
C THR A 689 61.03 19.64 26.57
N VAL A 690 59.98 20.20 25.96
CA VAL A 690 59.73 21.65 25.86
C VAL A 690 58.70 22.16 26.87
N HIS A 691 57.91 21.26 27.46
CA HIS A 691 56.96 21.56 28.52
C HIS A 691 56.83 20.35 29.44
N ARG A 692 56.66 20.59 30.75
CA ARG A 692 56.32 19.56 31.74
C ARG A 692 55.37 20.13 32.78
N THR A 693 54.35 19.37 33.13
CA THR A 693 53.37 19.70 34.17
C THR A 693 53.28 18.49 35.10
N GLU A 694 53.55 18.68 36.38
CA GLU A 694 53.26 17.66 37.39
C GLU A 694 51.77 17.73 37.75
N PHE A 695 51.06 16.61 37.81
CA PHE A 695 49.60 16.64 37.97
C PHE A 695 49.17 17.01 39.40
N GLU A 696 50.01 16.76 40.39
CA GLU A 696 49.82 17.15 41.78
C GLU A 696 49.77 18.68 41.97
N ASP A 697 50.41 19.44 41.07
CA ASP A 697 50.49 20.90 41.09
C ASP A 697 49.25 21.58 40.50
N LEU A 698 48.32 20.82 39.91
CA LEU A 698 47.08 21.37 39.35
C LEU A 698 46.18 21.89 40.48
N GLU A 699 45.87 23.18 40.48
CA GLU A 699 44.99 23.81 41.47
C GLU A 699 43.51 23.43 41.28
N GLU A 700 43.09 23.21 40.03
CA GLU A 700 41.70 22.94 39.65
C GLU A 700 41.59 21.62 38.86
N GLY A 701 40.43 20.97 38.93
CA GLY A 701 40.15 19.68 38.28
C GLY A 701 39.73 18.60 39.26
N CYS A 702 39.20 17.47 38.75
CA CYS A 702 38.78 16.34 39.58
C CYS A 702 39.95 15.43 40.00
N GLY A 703 39.69 14.59 41.01
CA GLY A 703 40.72 13.83 41.71
C GLY A 703 41.34 14.60 42.87
N SER A 704 42.35 14.03 43.51
CA SER A 704 43.15 14.69 44.55
C SER A 704 44.63 14.38 44.38
N SER A 705 45.46 15.34 44.79
CA SER A 705 46.91 15.16 44.87
C SER A 705 47.23 14.25 46.05
N GLU A 706 48.01 13.20 45.80
CA GLU A 706 48.37 12.19 46.80
C GLU A 706 49.86 11.82 46.74
N ALA A 707 50.36 11.19 47.80
CA ALA A 707 51.72 10.71 47.92
C ALA A 707 51.76 9.19 47.75
N SER A 708 52.68 8.67 46.94
CA SER A 708 52.85 7.23 46.71
C SER A 708 53.48 6.48 47.89
N ASP A 709 54.15 7.18 48.83
CA ASP A 709 55.02 6.60 49.86
C ASP A 709 54.72 7.06 51.30
N GLU A 710 53.47 7.43 51.60
CA GLU A 710 53.02 8.01 52.90
C GLU A 710 53.71 9.33 53.29
N SER A 711 54.44 9.97 52.38
CA SER A 711 55.05 11.29 52.62
C SER A 711 54.02 12.42 52.63
N GLU A 712 54.42 13.60 53.13
CA GLU A 712 53.57 14.80 53.14
C GLU A 712 53.53 15.51 51.77
N ASP A 713 54.46 15.20 50.86
CA ASP A 713 54.57 15.81 49.55
C ASP A 713 53.86 14.92 48.51
N ALA A 714 52.81 15.44 47.89
CA ALA A 714 52.13 14.73 46.81
C ALA A 714 53.07 14.57 45.59
N ASP A 715 52.98 13.43 44.91
CA ASP A 715 53.81 13.08 43.75
C ASP A 715 52.98 12.56 42.56
N HIS A 716 51.65 12.65 42.68
CA HIS A 716 50.70 12.38 41.61
C HIS A 716 49.32 12.97 41.93
N ARG A 717 48.45 12.97 40.93
CA ARG A 717 47.01 13.17 41.08
C ARG A 717 46.26 11.88 40.80
N ALA A 718 45.36 11.53 41.69
CA ALA A 718 44.60 10.29 41.60
C ALA A 718 43.11 10.56 41.39
N LEU A 719 42.52 9.80 40.47
CA LEU A 719 41.17 9.95 39.94
C LEU A 719 40.30 8.79 40.46
N TRP A 720 39.42 9.10 41.41
CA TRP A 720 38.60 8.12 42.17
C TRP A 720 37.23 7.80 41.59
N GLN A 721 36.90 8.48 40.50
CA GLN A 721 35.60 8.43 39.88
C GLN A 721 35.77 8.86 38.42
N THR A 722 34.71 8.68 37.63
CA THR A 722 34.68 9.22 36.27
C THR A 722 35.03 10.71 36.29
N CYS A 723 36.12 11.06 35.62
CA CYS A 723 36.78 12.36 35.78
C CYS A 723 37.36 12.84 34.46
N GLU A 724 37.36 14.16 34.26
CA GLU A 724 38.01 14.85 33.15
C GLU A 724 38.99 15.92 33.65
N LEU A 725 40.20 15.92 33.11
CA LEU A 725 41.20 16.96 33.30
C LEU A 725 41.53 17.62 31.97
N ARG A 726 41.67 18.95 31.98
CA ARG A 726 42.12 19.74 30.83
C ARG A 726 43.33 20.55 31.26
N VAL A 727 44.51 20.14 30.81
CA VAL A 727 45.80 20.72 31.20
C VAL A 727 46.32 21.61 30.07
N PRO A 728 46.27 22.94 30.20
CA PRO A 728 46.80 23.83 29.19
C PRO A 728 48.34 23.81 29.22
N PHE A 729 48.95 23.83 28.04
CA PHE A 729 50.39 23.96 27.87
C PHE A 729 50.73 24.86 26.69
N GLU A 730 51.87 25.54 26.74
CA GLU A 730 52.33 26.44 25.68
C GLU A 730 53.52 25.86 24.92
N ILE A 731 53.47 25.98 23.59
CA ILE A 731 54.60 25.67 22.70
C ILE A 731 54.93 26.87 21.81
N SER A 732 56.21 27.04 21.50
CA SER A 732 56.72 28.26 20.86
C SER A 732 56.77 28.22 19.32
N ALA A 733 56.57 27.05 18.71
CA ALA A 733 56.59 26.87 17.25
C ALA A 733 55.61 25.76 16.83
N SER A 734 54.94 25.93 15.69
CA SER A 734 54.12 24.86 15.12
C SER A 734 55.02 23.73 14.62
N GLY A 735 54.62 22.48 14.82
CA GLY A 735 55.43 21.33 14.46
C GLY A 735 54.88 20.01 14.97
N ASN A 736 55.63 18.92 14.76
CA ASN A 736 55.26 17.60 15.30
C ASN A 736 55.82 17.44 16.72
N TYR A 737 54.95 17.03 17.64
CA TYR A 737 55.25 16.81 19.05
C TYR A 737 54.74 15.45 19.50
N GLU A 738 55.44 14.87 20.48
CA GLU A 738 54.92 13.78 21.32
C GLU A 738 54.45 14.41 22.63
N VAL A 739 53.18 14.24 22.98
CA VAL A 739 52.65 14.59 24.30
C VAL A 739 52.50 13.30 25.07
N LYS A 740 53.06 13.26 26.28
CA LYS A 740 53.23 12.06 27.09
C LYS A 740 52.54 12.25 28.43
N VAL A 741 51.81 11.23 28.85
CA VAL A 741 51.23 11.16 30.21
C VAL A 741 51.84 9.95 30.89
N ILE A 742 52.41 10.17 32.08
CA ILE A 742 52.93 9.11 32.93
C ILE A 742 51.83 8.70 33.89
N ALA A 743 51.43 7.43 33.84
CA ALA A 743 50.26 6.96 34.57
C ALA A 743 50.42 5.51 35.08
N TRP A 744 49.61 5.18 36.08
CA TRP A 744 49.34 3.83 36.57
C TRP A 744 47.92 3.79 37.14
N ALA A 745 47.42 2.61 37.50
CA ALA A 745 46.06 2.49 37.99
C ALA A 745 45.89 1.37 39.01
N ASP A 746 44.91 1.52 39.90
CA ASP A 746 44.38 0.41 40.69
C ASP A 746 43.38 -0.35 39.83
N GLN A 747 43.58 -1.67 39.71
CA GLN A 747 42.63 -2.52 39.01
C GLN A 747 41.52 -3.01 39.94
N ALA A 748 40.27 -2.87 39.50
CA ALA A 748 39.10 -3.46 40.15
C ALA A 748 38.02 -3.80 39.11
N GLY A 749 37.19 -4.80 39.39
CA GLY A 749 36.16 -5.28 38.47
C GLY A 749 36.73 -6.04 37.26
N ASP A 750 35.89 -6.25 36.24
CA ASP A 750 36.18 -7.16 35.12
C ASP A 750 36.82 -6.47 33.88
N GLN A 751 37.04 -5.16 33.92
CA GLN A 751 37.60 -4.37 32.81
C GLN A 751 38.92 -3.71 33.24
N SER A 752 39.87 -3.51 32.33
CA SER A 752 41.08 -2.73 32.59
C SER A 752 40.78 -1.24 32.78
N PRO A 753 41.57 -0.49 33.57
CA PRO A 753 41.44 0.97 33.66
C PRO A 753 41.76 1.62 32.31
N PHE A 754 40.91 2.54 31.85
CA PHE A 754 41.11 3.25 30.59
C PHE A 754 41.38 4.73 30.82
N LEU A 755 42.23 5.32 29.98
CA LEU A 755 42.39 6.77 29.87
C LEU A 755 42.26 7.20 28.43
N ASP A 756 41.24 8.02 28.16
CA ASP A 756 41.15 8.78 26.92
C ASP A 756 42.12 9.96 27.01
N PHE A 757 43.03 10.08 26.06
CA PHE A 757 44.02 11.14 26.01
C PHE A 757 43.98 11.82 24.64
N VAL A 758 43.61 13.10 24.63
CA VAL A 758 43.49 13.92 23.43
C VAL A 758 44.25 15.23 23.62
N VAL A 759 44.95 15.67 22.58
CA VAL A 759 45.54 17.00 22.51
C VAL A 759 44.60 17.90 21.69
N GLU A 760 44.21 19.02 22.28
CA GLU A 760 43.25 19.97 21.75
C GLU A 760 43.91 21.31 21.39
N SER A 761 43.49 21.91 20.28
CA SER A 761 43.91 23.22 19.77
C SER A 761 42.68 24.11 19.49
N ASN A 762 42.54 24.66 18.26
CA ASN A 762 41.43 25.50 17.83
C ASN A 762 40.44 24.75 16.92
N ALA A 763 39.17 25.15 16.94
CA ALA A 763 38.10 24.48 16.23
C ALA A 763 38.07 24.72 14.70
N GLU A 764 38.95 25.56 14.17
CA GLU A 764 38.95 25.92 12.74
C GLU A 764 39.91 25.05 11.93
N THR A 765 41.09 24.79 12.48
CA THR A 765 42.23 24.26 11.72
C THR A 765 42.80 22.97 12.28
N SER A 766 42.20 22.40 13.33
CA SER A 766 42.68 21.15 13.91
C SER A 766 42.55 19.94 12.96
N ALA A 767 43.22 18.84 13.28
CA ALA A 767 43.02 17.56 12.60
C ALA A 767 41.57 17.07 12.70
N GLY A 768 40.92 17.26 13.86
CA GLY A 768 39.53 16.92 14.12
C GLY A 768 38.57 17.75 13.26
N ALA A 769 38.79 19.06 13.14
CA ALA A 769 38.03 19.93 12.24
C ALA A 769 38.07 19.41 10.79
N ARG A 770 39.27 19.09 10.29
CA ARG A 770 39.45 18.50 8.94
C ARG A 770 38.75 17.15 8.80
N ALA A 771 38.87 16.28 9.80
CA ALA A 771 38.26 14.95 9.76
C ALA A 771 36.73 15.02 9.77
N ILE A 772 36.14 15.89 10.61
CA ILE A 772 34.69 16.12 10.65
C ILE A 772 34.21 16.67 9.31
N ARG A 773 34.88 17.67 8.73
CA ARG A 773 34.53 18.21 7.40
C ARG A 773 34.59 17.15 6.31
N ASN A 774 35.62 16.31 6.31
CA ASN A 774 35.72 15.19 5.37
C ASN A 774 34.61 14.15 5.58
N LYS A 775 34.23 13.86 6.83
CA LYS A 775 33.09 13.00 7.12
C LYS A 775 31.78 13.64 6.66
N LEU A 776 31.62 14.95 6.78
CA LEU A 776 30.46 15.65 6.23
C LEU A 776 30.39 15.49 4.72
N VAL A 777 31.50 15.63 3.98
CA VAL A 777 31.55 15.36 2.53
C VAL A 777 31.01 13.96 2.21
N GLU A 778 31.47 12.94 2.93
CA GLU A 778 30.98 11.56 2.76
C GLU A 778 29.48 11.42 3.06
N LEU A 779 28.99 12.08 4.12
CA LEU A 779 27.56 12.02 4.48
C LEU A 779 26.68 12.76 3.48
N TYR A 780 27.14 13.86 2.90
CA TYR A 780 26.45 14.57 1.81
C TYR A 780 26.31 13.67 0.58
N ASP A 781 27.38 12.98 0.18
CA ASP A 781 27.32 12.02 -0.92
C ASP A 781 26.37 10.86 -0.59
N LYS A 782 26.56 10.21 0.57
CA LYS A 782 25.83 8.99 0.93
C LYS A 782 24.34 9.20 1.23
N LEU A 783 23.98 10.29 1.90
CA LEU A 783 22.59 10.56 2.30
C LEU A 783 21.84 11.40 1.26
N LEU A 784 22.52 12.38 0.65
CA LEU A 784 21.89 13.37 -0.21
C LEU A 784 22.22 13.17 -1.70
N GLY A 785 23.18 12.29 -2.04
CA GLY A 785 23.59 12.05 -3.42
C GLY A 785 24.31 13.24 -4.05
N VAL A 786 24.96 14.10 -3.24
CA VAL A 786 25.60 15.33 -3.72
C VAL A 786 27.10 15.30 -3.43
N GLU A 787 27.89 15.45 -4.49
CA GLU A 787 29.32 15.67 -4.39
C GLU A 787 29.63 17.11 -3.94
N VAL A 788 30.26 17.24 -2.78
CA VAL A 788 30.70 18.53 -2.21
C VAL A 788 32.17 18.45 -1.81
N SER A 789 32.83 19.60 -1.67
CA SER A 789 34.18 19.67 -1.11
C SER A 789 34.15 20.10 0.36
N ALA A 790 35.23 19.81 1.10
CA ALA A 790 35.36 20.19 2.51
C ALA A 790 35.28 21.71 2.76
N ASP A 791 35.57 22.52 1.74
CA ASP A 791 35.51 24.00 1.77
C ASP A 791 34.21 24.57 1.19
N SER A 792 33.25 23.71 0.82
CA SER A 792 31.94 24.15 0.31
C SER A 792 31.10 24.84 1.39
N GLN A 793 30.20 25.74 0.97
CA GLN A 793 29.30 26.43 1.89
C GLN A 793 28.38 25.46 2.64
N ASP A 794 27.90 24.39 1.97
CA ASP A 794 27.07 23.34 2.57
C ASP A 794 27.81 22.62 3.73
N VAL A 795 29.07 22.25 3.52
CA VAL A 795 29.89 21.62 4.56
C VAL A 795 30.24 22.62 5.66
N GLU A 796 30.54 23.88 5.33
CA GLU A 796 30.81 24.93 6.31
C GLU A 796 29.60 25.20 7.23
N ASP A 797 28.40 25.32 6.67
CA ASP A 797 27.19 25.59 7.45
C ASP A 797 26.84 24.39 8.36
N THR A 798 27.01 23.17 7.86
CA THR A 798 26.80 21.95 8.66
C THR A 798 27.87 21.77 9.74
N TYR A 799 29.12 22.11 9.43
CA TYR A 799 30.22 22.10 10.39
C TYR A 799 29.99 23.12 11.50
N ARG A 800 29.55 24.34 11.18
CA ARG A 800 29.15 25.34 12.18
C ARG A 800 28.02 24.85 13.06
N LEU A 801 27.00 24.20 12.49
CA LEU A 801 25.95 23.56 13.30
C LEU A 801 26.53 22.51 14.25
N PHE A 802 27.47 21.68 13.79
CA PHE A 802 28.15 20.71 14.64
C PHE A 802 28.89 21.40 15.79
N VAL A 803 29.70 22.42 15.51
CA VAL A 803 30.48 23.18 16.50
C VAL A 803 29.56 23.88 17.49
N ASP A 804 28.53 24.58 17.03
CA ASP A 804 27.55 25.28 17.90
C ASP A 804 26.87 24.32 18.88
N VAL A 805 26.50 23.12 18.43
CA VAL A 805 25.88 22.10 19.29
C VAL A 805 26.90 21.52 20.26
N TRP A 806 28.11 21.24 19.78
CA TRP A 806 29.22 20.71 20.56
C TRP A 806 29.59 21.65 21.71
N GLU A 807 29.81 22.94 21.42
CA GLU A 807 30.15 23.96 22.44
C GLU A 807 29.05 24.05 23.51
N ARG A 808 27.78 24.16 23.10
CA ARG A 808 26.65 24.24 24.03
C ARG A 808 26.54 23.02 24.93
N ARG A 809 26.88 21.84 24.44
CA ARG A 809 26.78 20.58 25.20
C ARG A 809 27.94 20.41 26.17
N ARG A 810 29.15 20.76 25.75
CA ARG A 810 30.36 20.69 26.59
C ARG A 810 30.17 21.44 27.91
N ASP A 811 29.41 22.52 27.90
CA ASP A 811 29.16 23.35 29.08
C ASP A 811 28.05 22.82 30.03
N THR A 812 27.35 21.73 29.66
CA THR A 812 26.20 21.23 30.44
C THR A 812 26.57 20.29 31.59
N GLY A 813 27.76 19.68 31.56
CA GLY A 813 28.22 18.69 32.56
C GLY A 813 27.45 17.36 32.56
N ASN A 814 26.53 17.12 31.61
CA ASN A 814 25.82 15.86 31.46
C ASN A 814 26.43 15.02 30.33
N ASN A 815 27.25 14.05 30.72
CA ASN A 815 28.02 13.22 29.79
C ASN A 815 27.35 11.86 29.50
N TRP A 816 26.27 11.50 30.23
CA TRP A 816 25.58 10.22 30.04
C TRP A 816 24.62 10.28 28.85
N PHE A 817 24.88 9.54 27.78
CA PHE A 817 24.13 9.66 26.52
C PHE A 817 22.61 9.53 26.67
N PHE A 818 22.12 8.57 27.48
CA PHE A 818 20.69 8.28 27.65
C PHE A 818 19.87 9.24 28.51
N ASP A 819 20.48 10.28 29.09
CA ASP A 819 19.70 11.41 29.62
C ASP A 819 18.95 12.20 28.52
N THR A 820 19.22 11.86 27.25
CA THR A 820 18.39 12.25 26.10
C THR A 820 17.43 11.12 25.74
N ALA A 821 16.14 11.45 25.54
CA ALA A 821 15.08 10.50 25.21
C ALA A 821 15.25 9.92 23.79
N CYS A 822 16.15 8.95 23.63
CA CYS A 822 16.39 8.28 22.35
C CYS A 822 15.50 7.04 22.23
N ASN A 823 14.58 7.07 21.27
CA ASN A 823 13.55 6.05 21.10
C ASN A 823 14.04 4.85 20.27
N TRP A 824 15.14 4.22 20.70
CA TRP A 824 15.74 3.07 20.01
C TRP A 824 14.78 1.87 19.94
N SER A 825 13.93 1.71 20.94
CA SER A 825 12.98 0.59 21.04
C SER A 825 11.83 0.67 20.04
N SER A 826 11.75 1.78 19.30
CA SER A 826 10.83 1.92 18.16
C SER A 826 11.19 1.03 16.98
N ASP A 827 12.41 0.49 16.90
CA ASP A 827 12.80 -0.51 15.90
C ASP A 827 13.03 -1.87 16.57
N ILE A 828 12.13 -2.82 16.32
CA ILE A 828 12.24 -4.17 16.90
C ILE A 828 13.53 -4.92 16.46
N ARG A 829 14.16 -4.51 15.36
CA ARG A 829 15.42 -5.09 14.86
C ARG A 829 16.65 -4.24 15.20
N TYR A 830 16.55 -3.30 16.13
CA TYR A 830 17.65 -2.40 16.49
C TYR A 830 18.99 -3.10 16.81
N PHE A 831 18.93 -4.29 17.43
CA PHE A 831 20.09 -5.10 17.78
C PHE A 831 20.46 -6.17 16.74
N GLU A 832 19.87 -6.14 15.54
CA GLU A 832 20.25 -7.07 14.47
C GLU A 832 21.74 -6.90 14.12
N GLY A 833 22.47 -8.02 14.14
CA GLY A 833 23.94 -8.05 13.99
C GLY A 833 24.74 -7.62 15.22
N ILE A 834 24.08 -7.36 16.36
CA ILE A 834 24.71 -6.99 17.64
C ILE A 834 24.44 -8.08 18.70
N ALA A 835 23.17 -8.42 18.92
CA ALA A 835 22.76 -9.42 19.90
C ALA A 835 21.44 -10.10 19.50
N ASP A 836 21.41 -11.43 19.55
CA ASP A 836 20.25 -12.25 19.16
C ASP A 836 19.33 -12.60 20.35
N ASP A 837 19.79 -12.40 21.58
CA ASP A 837 19.12 -12.81 22.82
C ASP A 837 18.29 -11.68 23.49
N VAL A 838 18.10 -10.56 22.79
CA VAL A 838 17.38 -9.39 23.31
C VAL A 838 15.87 -9.43 23.10
N LEU A 839 15.38 -10.31 22.21
CA LEU A 839 13.95 -10.46 21.92
C LEU A 839 13.40 -11.73 22.56
N VAL A 840 12.30 -11.57 23.31
CA VAL A 840 11.53 -12.67 23.90
C VAL A 840 10.23 -12.82 23.15
N ARG A 841 9.96 -14.03 22.66
CA ARG A 841 8.64 -14.38 22.13
C ARG A 841 7.68 -14.62 23.28
N HIS A 842 6.56 -13.91 23.27
CA HIS A 842 5.46 -14.12 24.19
C HIS A 842 4.30 -14.78 23.45
N ASP A 843 3.87 -15.96 23.90
CA ASP A 843 2.69 -16.63 23.40
C ASP A 843 1.51 -16.41 24.37
N ARG A 844 0.40 -15.87 23.86
CA ARG A 844 -0.85 -15.61 24.58
C ARG A 844 -2.01 -16.31 23.89
N ASP A 845 -3.14 -16.39 24.57
CA ASP A 845 -4.38 -16.95 24.01
C ASP A 845 -4.83 -16.22 22.73
N TRP A 846 -4.52 -14.92 22.61
CA TRP A 846 -4.86 -14.08 21.47
C TRP A 846 -3.79 -14.00 20.37
N GLY A 847 -2.62 -14.64 20.56
CA GLY A 847 -1.52 -14.63 19.58
C GLY A 847 -0.14 -14.58 20.22
N SER A 848 0.87 -14.53 19.36
CA SER A 848 2.27 -14.40 19.70
C SER A 848 2.86 -13.07 19.22
N TYR A 849 3.72 -12.49 20.04
CA TYR A 849 4.40 -11.23 19.77
C TYR A 849 5.83 -11.25 20.31
N TYR A 850 6.69 -10.38 19.77
CA TYR A 850 8.02 -10.15 20.31
C TYR A 850 7.99 -8.99 21.30
N GLY A 851 8.62 -9.18 22.44
CA GLY A 851 8.93 -8.13 23.41
C GLY A 851 10.42 -8.09 23.71
N TRP A 852 10.87 -7.03 24.36
CA TRP A 852 12.26 -6.88 24.79
C TRP A 852 12.53 -7.67 26.07
N ASP A 853 13.66 -8.39 26.13
CA ASP A 853 14.28 -8.75 27.40
C ASP A 853 14.91 -7.50 28.01
N TRP A 854 14.14 -6.80 28.83
CA TRP A 854 14.59 -5.53 29.40
C TRP A 854 15.87 -5.65 30.23
N ASN A 855 16.13 -6.80 30.87
CA ASN A 855 17.36 -6.97 31.65
C ASN A 855 18.56 -7.07 30.72
N ARG A 856 18.48 -7.90 29.67
CA ARG A 856 19.54 -8.03 28.67
C ARG A 856 19.78 -6.72 27.93
N THR A 857 18.72 -6.02 27.50
CA THR A 857 18.87 -4.73 26.82
C THR A 857 19.50 -3.67 27.74
N HIS A 858 19.12 -3.61 29.03
CA HIS A 858 19.74 -2.67 29.98
C HIS A 858 21.22 -2.98 30.19
N GLN A 859 21.57 -4.27 30.27
CA GLN A 859 22.97 -4.70 30.38
C GLN A 859 23.79 -4.21 29.17
N ILE A 860 23.29 -4.45 27.95
CA ILE A 860 24.00 -4.02 26.73
C ILE A 860 24.12 -2.49 26.69
N LEU A 861 23.00 -1.77 26.85
CA LEU A 861 22.95 -0.33 26.61
C LEU A 861 23.64 0.51 27.70
N ASN A 862 23.56 0.11 28.97
CA ASN A 862 24.03 0.93 30.09
C ASN A 862 25.34 0.43 30.69
N VAL A 863 25.66 -0.86 30.56
CA VAL A 863 26.83 -1.47 31.20
C VAL A 863 27.89 -1.81 30.15
N GLU A 864 27.56 -2.62 29.14
CA GLU A 864 28.53 -3.07 28.14
C GLU A 864 28.94 -1.93 27.19
N ALA A 865 27.97 -1.13 26.73
CA ALA A 865 28.22 0.01 25.86
C ALA A 865 28.86 1.21 26.57
N ALA A 866 28.70 1.30 27.90
CA ALA A 866 29.19 2.39 28.76
C ALA A 866 29.10 3.78 28.10
N PRO A 867 27.88 4.28 27.82
CA PRO A 867 27.66 5.37 26.88
C PRO A 867 27.95 6.76 27.47
N TYR A 868 29.24 7.03 27.63
CA TYR A 868 29.80 8.27 28.16
C TYR A 868 30.36 9.14 27.01
N ASP A 869 29.69 10.26 26.72
CA ASP A 869 30.03 11.22 25.66
C ASP A 869 30.69 12.48 26.23
N SER A 870 31.83 12.31 26.92
CA SER A 870 32.59 13.39 27.55
C SER A 870 33.14 14.42 26.56
N ALA A 871 33.44 13.98 25.34
CA ALA A 871 33.83 14.88 24.26
C ALA A 871 32.66 15.71 23.71
N ALA A 872 31.41 15.40 24.07
CA ALA A 872 30.18 15.99 23.52
C ALA A 872 30.03 15.85 21.98
N VAL A 873 30.74 14.89 21.38
CA VAL A 873 30.85 14.70 19.93
C VAL A 873 29.70 13.87 19.41
N VAL A 874 29.41 12.74 20.06
CA VAL A 874 28.45 11.75 19.54
C VAL A 874 27.06 12.36 19.50
N ARG A 875 26.67 13.08 20.54
CA ARG A 875 25.39 13.80 20.59
C ARG A 875 25.27 14.96 19.60
N SER A 876 26.39 15.55 19.20
CA SER A 876 26.42 16.60 18.17
C SER A 876 26.14 16.01 16.79
N TRP A 877 26.66 14.81 16.53
CA TRP A 877 26.31 14.03 15.34
C TRP A 877 24.82 13.69 15.25
N SER A 878 24.11 13.46 16.37
CA SER A 878 22.65 13.24 16.35
C SER A 878 21.87 14.46 15.81
N VAL A 879 22.36 15.67 16.05
CA VAL A 879 21.73 16.90 15.54
C VAL A 879 22.07 17.11 14.06
N VAL A 880 23.34 16.89 13.68
CA VAL A 880 23.77 16.95 12.28
C VAL A 880 23.04 15.92 11.43
N LEU A 881 22.91 14.68 11.91
CA LEU A 881 22.19 13.65 11.17
C LEU A 881 20.70 14.02 11.04
N ALA A 882 20.07 14.54 12.09
CA ALA A 882 18.69 15.05 11.98
C ALA A 882 18.59 16.17 10.92
N TYR A 883 19.55 17.08 10.87
CA TYR A 883 19.63 18.14 9.85
C TYR A 883 19.70 17.56 8.43
N LEU A 884 20.60 16.59 8.19
CA LEU A 884 20.75 15.95 6.88
C LEU A 884 19.51 15.13 6.48
N LEU A 885 18.90 14.39 7.41
CA LEU A 885 17.67 13.62 7.15
C LEU A 885 16.43 14.51 6.90
N MET A 886 16.46 15.78 7.30
CA MET A 886 15.42 16.78 7.01
C MET A 886 15.66 17.54 5.70
N ASP A 887 16.86 17.45 5.12
CA ASP A 887 17.17 18.10 3.86
C ASP A 887 16.21 17.61 2.77
N TYR A 888 15.71 18.52 1.94
CA TYR A 888 14.77 18.16 0.90
C TYR A 888 15.35 17.12 -0.05
N ARG A 889 16.67 17.13 -0.33
CA ARG A 889 17.36 16.14 -1.16
C ARG A 889 17.26 14.72 -0.57
N TYR A 890 17.20 14.59 0.75
CA TYR A 890 17.01 13.28 1.39
C TYR A 890 15.63 12.70 1.10
N LEU A 891 14.61 13.55 0.98
CA LEU A 891 13.21 13.17 0.77
C LEU A 891 12.89 12.84 -0.68
N TYR A 892 13.81 13.07 -1.61
CA TYR A 892 13.63 12.83 -3.03
C TYR A 892 14.51 11.66 -3.50
N LEU A 893 14.09 11.05 -4.62
CA LEU A 893 14.89 10.08 -5.37
C LEU A 893 16.06 10.75 -6.08
#